data_AF-A0A8C7X416-F1
#
_entry.id   AF-A0A8C7X416-F1
#
_cell.length_a   1.000
_cell.length_b   1.000
_cell.length_c   1.000
_cell.angle_alpha   90.00
_cell.angle_beta   90.00
_cell.angle_gamma   90.00
#
_symmetry.space_group_name_H-M   'P 1'
#
loop_
_entity.id
_entity.type
_entity.pdbx_description
1 polymer ?
#
loop_
_entity_poly.entity_id
_entity_poly.type
_entity_poly.pdbx_seq_one_letter_code
_entity_poly.pdbx_strand_id
1 'polypeptide(L)'
;MECVAEQIPEVFQEPVSSSQAAVHHFQPIFTAYGGSSILAPSIINSTVGNITINFQHDQGFADELNEESSQDNTADCNTEATDNKFAEHQQKLKVVLKKKFSYLHEGPTTSASKTLLNQIYTELYITEGGSCEVNKEHEVRQIETVSKVRATQDKVVHCNSLFEPQPGRHCPIRTVVTRGVAGIGKTVSIHKFTVDWAEGKANANIDFVFPLSFRELNFQKKKTLSLVDLLKAFFPDITEGQIFANNEIKKLFILDGLDESRLSLDFRKSEIITEITQPATVAVILTNLIRGKLLSSSLVWITSRPVASSQIPVECINLLTEVRGFNNLQKEEYFRKKIEDRELAQKVISHVKSCRSLHIMCHIPVFCWIAASVLEKKLPKKDSNDTPKTLTQMYIYFLSLFVENMKKRLPERRQSSAECVKANLLALGKLAFKELEKGHLIFYESDLKLNGIDVAQASMFSGVYTQIFNEELTLCQEKMFCFVHLSIQEFFAALYVFLTFHNDNNNVLVKKSSSSRWFPFRESSELNLYKAAIEKALQSESGHFDIFLRFLLGLSMESNQVLLKHLMTTDRTHQRTRAEVQKHIKEKIKLSQSPDRCLNLFHCLNELNDHSLVQEIQSHFVSGRLKSADLSPAQWATLVFVLLTSEEELQEFDLSRFSRSEEALLRLLPVMRTAQVAKLNACHLTMTCCEKLPNAIRSSQLRELDLSNNNLTDAGFMHLFASLRDSKLQTLRLRSCDLTEESSGSLAAIISFASCELRVLDLADNDFEDTGVKKLSGGLGSPHCKLQKLDLSFCRVTELGCTFLASALNSSGLKELDLSYNHPGESGQMLLQMLLEDPQCSLQKLGVDQCREYRIQPSPKKYFMDELTLDPNTAHKDLSLSDGNRKARRWTKLPYPDHLERFDFQRQVLCREALTGRCYWKVGWSGPVRIGVAYKQMGRKGEGQDCSLGYNDSSWALSCNKDKCWALHCGVKVDVTVAPNSTVGVFLDWSAGKLSFYSVSCGSLTLLHTFSTIFTEPVCPAFHLGWADSTVQLC
;
A
#
# COMPACT_ATOMS: atom_id res chain seq x y z
N MET A 1 -23.25 49.03 39.07
CA MET A 1 -23.34 48.83 40.52
C MET A 1 -23.28 47.33 40.78
N GLU A 2 -22.22 46.92 41.46
CA GLU A 2 -22.05 45.78 42.39
C GLU A 2 -22.74 44.42 42.16
N CYS A 3 -21.87 43.42 41.97
CA CYS A 3 -21.74 42.10 42.63
C CYS A 3 -22.94 41.45 43.37
N VAL A 4 -23.08 40.11 43.24
CA VAL A 4 -22.62 39.07 44.21
C VAL A 4 -23.28 37.68 43.92
N ALA A 5 -22.44 36.63 44.01
CA ALA A 5 -22.61 35.23 44.50
C ALA A 5 -23.28 34.06 43.71
N GLU A 6 -22.47 32.98 43.64
CA GLU A 6 -22.73 31.54 43.98
C GLU A 6 -23.79 30.75 43.18
N GLN A 7 -23.66 29.46 42.83
CA GLN A 7 -22.82 28.31 43.24
C GLN A 7 -23.10 27.14 42.25
N ILE A 8 -22.13 26.26 41.96
CA ILE A 8 -22.36 24.86 41.52
C ILE A 8 -21.28 23.97 42.18
N PRO A 9 -21.62 22.79 42.75
CA PRO A 9 -20.68 21.92 43.47
C PRO A 9 -20.11 20.73 42.66
N GLU A 10 -18.88 20.39 43.04
CA GLU A 10 -18.17 19.10 43.28
C GLU A 10 -18.38 17.83 42.42
N VAL A 11 -17.22 17.27 41.99
CA VAL A 11 -16.91 15.83 41.90
C VAL A 11 -15.53 15.55 42.53
N PHE A 12 -15.46 14.55 43.42
CA PHE A 12 -14.34 13.97 44.19
C PHE A 12 -13.14 13.52 43.33
N GLN A 13 -11.86 13.87 43.58
CA GLN A 13 -10.86 13.47 44.62
C GLN A 13 -10.26 12.06 44.51
N GLU A 14 -8.94 11.98 44.22
CA GLU A 14 -7.89 11.34 45.05
C GLU A 14 -6.45 11.58 44.48
N PRO A 15 -5.34 11.36 45.23
CA PRO A 15 -4.41 12.44 45.57
C PRO A 15 -2.93 12.24 45.16
N VAL A 16 -2.19 13.34 45.26
CA VAL A 16 -0.73 13.44 45.21
C VAL A 16 -0.14 13.19 46.60
N SER A 17 0.99 12.48 46.69
CA SER A 17 1.95 12.66 47.79
C SER A 17 3.40 12.54 47.32
N SER A 18 4.22 13.34 48.00
CA SER A 18 5.59 13.78 47.73
C SER A 18 6.69 12.83 48.18
N SER A 19 7.90 12.96 47.61
CA SER A 19 9.16 12.84 48.40
C SER A 19 10.37 13.42 47.65
N GLN A 20 11.20 14.17 48.37
CA GLN A 20 12.49 14.75 47.96
C GLN A 20 13.68 13.85 48.36
N ALA A 21 14.79 14.07 47.65
CA ALA A 21 16.21 13.90 48.00
C ALA A 21 16.90 12.54 47.72
N ALA A 22 17.79 12.52 46.70
CA ALA A 22 19.26 12.60 46.83
C ALA A 22 19.94 12.23 45.48
N VAL A 23 20.55 13.21 44.79
CA VAL A 23 21.33 13.00 43.56
C VAL A 23 22.79 13.40 43.84
N HIS A 24 23.70 12.42 43.76
CA HIS A 24 25.14 12.65 43.85
C HIS A 24 25.73 13.20 42.53
N HIS A 25 26.81 13.95 42.69
CA HIS A 25 27.34 14.96 41.75
C HIS A 25 28.03 14.41 40.49
N PHE A 26 27.84 15.11 39.38
CA PHE A 26 28.71 15.12 38.20
C PHE A 26 29.11 16.58 37.96
N GLN A 27 30.40 16.92 37.99
CA GLN A 27 30.92 18.24 37.64
C GLN A 27 32.03 18.12 36.59
N PRO A 28 31.79 18.54 35.33
CA PRO A 28 32.87 18.80 34.38
C PRO A 28 33.52 20.16 34.68
N ILE A 29 34.84 20.26 34.59
CA ILE A 29 35.61 21.49 34.84
C ILE A 29 35.84 22.22 33.51
N PHE A 30 35.50 23.51 33.45
CA PHE A 30 35.82 24.42 32.34
C PHE A 30 36.70 25.57 32.86
N THR A 31 37.83 25.84 32.22
CA THR A 31 38.73 26.96 32.56
C THR A 31 38.67 28.06 31.50
N ALA A 32 38.44 29.31 31.93
CA ALA A 32 38.51 30.50 31.08
C ALA A 32 39.80 31.28 31.40
N TYR A 33 40.60 31.62 30.39
CA TYR A 33 41.75 32.52 30.57
C TYR A 33 41.26 33.98 30.58
N GLY A 34 41.75 34.77 31.55
CA GLY A 34 41.49 36.22 31.62
C GLY A 34 40.47 36.68 32.66
N GLY A 35 40.19 35.89 33.70
CA GLY A 35 39.46 36.36 34.89
C GLY A 35 37.95 36.55 34.73
N SER A 36 37.30 35.80 33.82
CA SER A 36 35.83 35.79 33.69
C SER A 36 35.24 34.50 34.26
N SER A 37 34.13 34.59 35.00
CA SER A 37 33.35 33.44 35.53
C SER A 37 32.28 33.00 34.52
N ILE A 38 32.22 31.68 34.23
CA ILE A 38 31.24 31.07 33.32
C ILE A 38 30.06 30.54 34.14
N LEU A 39 28.84 30.98 33.82
CA LEU A 39 27.58 30.37 34.29
C LEU A 39 26.88 29.73 33.09
N ALA A 40 26.79 28.39 33.13
CA ALA A 40 26.14 27.49 32.16
C ALA A 40 26.70 27.53 30.71
N PRO A 41 27.59 26.60 30.32
CA PRO A 41 28.01 26.49 28.93
C PRO A 41 26.91 25.82 28.09
N SER A 42 26.53 26.44 26.98
CA SER A 42 25.67 25.86 25.94
C SER A 42 26.42 25.95 24.61
N ILE A 43 26.67 24.80 23.97
CA ILE A 43 27.24 24.75 22.62
C ILE A 43 26.09 24.50 21.65
N ILE A 44 25.73 25.53 20.88
CA ILE A 44 24.74 25.45 19.80
C ILE A 44 25.39 26.04 18.55
N ASN A 45 25.34 25.32 17.43
CA ASN A 45 25.91 25.68 16.13
C ASN A 45 27.45 25.82 16.06
N SER A 46 28.18 24.80 16.53
CA SER A 46 29.64 24.71 16.28
C SER A 46 30.03 23.33 15.75
N THR A 47 30.92 23.27 14.75
CA THR A 47 31.62 22.06 14.34
C THR A 47 32.84 21.85 15.22
N VAL A 48 32.76 20.92 16.18
CA VAL A 48 33.87 20.58 17.07
C VAL A 48 34.64 19.40 16.45
N GLY A 49 35.97 19.52 16.34
CA GLY A 49 36.86 18.41 15.98
C GLY A 49 37.01 17.38 17.10
N ASN A 50 37.98 16.46 17.01
CA ASN A 50 38.16 15.36 17.96
C ASN A 50 38.16 15.82 19.42
N ILE A 51 37.26 15.23 20.21
CA ILE A 51 37.18 15.37 21.66
C ILE A 51 37.96 14.21 22.29
N THR A 52 39.02 14.52 23.02
CA THR A 52 39.82 13.51 23.76
C THR A 52 39.37 13.50 25.21
N ILE A 53 38.90 12.34 25.70
CA ILE A 53 38.52 12.14 27.10
C ILE A 53 39.58 11.25 27.75
N ASN A 54 40.36 11.81 28.67
CA ASN A 54 41.36 11.07 29.45
C ASN A 54 40.76 10.63 30.79
N PHE A 55 40.93 9.36 31.15
CA PHE A 55 40.61 8.84 32.47
C PHE A 55 41.89 8.81 33.32
N GLN A 56 41.88 9.50 34.45
CA GLN A 56 42.96 9.42 35.43
C GLN A 56 42.53 8.46 36.53
N HIS A 57 43.24 7.32 36.64
CA HIS A 57 43.10 6.40 37.75
C HIS A 57 44.07 6.87 38.84
N ASP A 58 43.55 7.32 39.98
CA ASP A 58 44.38 7.63 41.13
C ASP A 58 44.91 6.31 41.74
N GLN A 59 46.19 6.04 41.51
CA GLN A 59 47.03 5.24 42.38
C GLN A 59 48.25 6.07 42.75
N GLY A 60 48.50 6.19 44.04
CA GLY A 60 49.73 6.75 44.57
C GLY A 60 49.76 6.63 46.08
N PHE A 61 50.30 5.53 46.59
CA PHE A 61 51.55 5.51 47.35
C PHE A 61 51.86 4.06 47.75
N ALA A 62 52.90 3.53 47.13
CA ALA A 62 53.69 2.43 47.67
C ALA A 62 54.85 3.03 48.46
N ASP A 63 55.23 2.41 49.56
CA ASP A 63 56.63 2.24 49.94
C ASP A 63 56.79 1.00 50.83
N GLU A 64 57.99 0.46 50.74
CA GLU A 64 58.46 -0.91 51.00
C GLU A 64 58.36 -1.39 52.46
N LEU A 65 58.31 -2.72 52.65
CA LEU A 65 59.35 -3.49 53.37
C LEU A 65 59.07 -5.00 53.34
N ASN A 66 60.17 -5.75 53.34
CA ASN A 66 60.37 -7.18 53.09
C ASN A 66 59.94 -8.15 54.22
N GLU A 67 59.92 -9.43 53.80
CA GLU A 67 60.29 -10.67 54.51
C GLU A 67 59.22 -11.59 55.14
N GLU A 68 59.20 -12.81 54.57
CA GLU A 68 58.97 -14.15 55.13
C GLU A 68 57.71 -14.48 55.95
N SER A 69 56.87 -15.39 55.44
CA SER A 69 56.80 -16.79 55.96
C SER A 69 55.81 -17.68 55.18
N SER A 70 56.30 -18.86 54.85
CA SER A 70 55.70 -20.15 54.46
C SER A 70 54.23 -20.51 54.71
N GLN A 71 53.69 -21.30 53.75
CA GLN A 71 52.63 -22.35 53.82
C GLN A 71 51.18 -21.84 54.03
N ASP A 72 50.16 -22.22 53.25
CA ASP A 72 49.82 -23.56 52.78
C ASP A 72 49.00 -23.53 51.46
N ASN A 73 49.29 -24.48 50.58
CA ASN A 73 48.49 -24.81 49.40
C ASN A 73 47.26 -25.61 49.80
N THR A 74 46.07 -25.27 49.28
CA THR A 74 45.03 -26.21 48.76
C THR A 74 43.69 -25.48 48.55
N ALA A 75 43.46 -24.87 47.37
CA ALA A 75 42.09 -24.56 46.90
C ALA A 75 41.95 -24.27 45.39
N ASP A 76 43.02 -24.09 44.61
CA ASP A 76 42.90 -23.56 43.23
C ASP A 76 42.80 -24.59 42.10
N CYS A 77 42.67 -25.89 42.39
CA CYS A 77 42.69 -26.92 41.34
C CYS A 77 41.29 -27.32 40.79
N ASN A 78 40.19 -26.80 41.36
CA ASN A 78 38.83 -27.22 40.98
C ASN A 78 38.16 -26.32 39.93
N THR A 79 38.51 -25.03 39.85
CA THR A 79 37.87 -24.05 38.96
C THR A 79 38.35 -24.20 37.50
N GLU A 80 39.65 -24.43 37.28
CA GLU A 80 40.20 -24.67 35.92
C GLU A 80 39.72 -26.00 35.30
N ALA A 81 39.45 -27.01 36.14
CA ALA A 81 38.94 -28.31 35.70
C ALA A 81 37.47 -28.26 35.26
N THR A 82 36.65 -27.42 35.89
CA THR A 82 35.26 -27.19 35.48
C THR A 82 35.14 -26.37 34.21
N ASP A 83 35.95 -25.32 34.03
CA ASP A 83 35.93 -24.47 32.82
C ASP A 83 36.36 -25.23 31.56
N ASN A 84 37.37 -26.11 31.68
CA ASN A 84 37.78 -27.00 30.57
C ASN A 84 36.66 -27.96 30.15
N LYS A 85 35.86 -28.47 31.09
CA LYS A 85 34.72 -29.35 30.77
C LYS A 85 33.56 -28.59 30.12
N PHE A 86 33.28 -27.36 30.53
CA PHE A 86 32.23 -26.55 29.89
C PHE A 86 32.58 -26.24 28.43
N ALA A 87 33.84 -25.87 28.16
CA ALA A 87 34.33 -25.64 26.80
C ALA A 87 34.25 -26.92 25.92
N GLU A 88 34.56 -28.09 26.48
CA GLU A 88 34.46 -29.37 25.76
C GLU A 88 33.01 -29.70 25.36
N HIS A 89 32.05 -29.56 26.28
CA HIS A 89 30.63 -29.78 25.98
C HIS A 89 30.08 -28.77 24.97
N GLN A 90 30.49 -27.49 25.09
CA GLN A 90 30.13 -26.46 24.13
C GLN A 90 30.64 -26.82 22.73
N GLN A 91 31.89 -27.27 22.61
CA GLN A 91 32.48 -27.63 21.32
C GLN A 91 31.81 -28.86 20.71
N LYS A 92 31.49 -29.89 21.51
CA LYS A 92 30.73 -31.06 21.06
C LYS A 92 29.35 -30.66 20.52
N LEU A 93 28.62 -29.82 21.26
CA LEU A 93 27.32 -29.31 20.80
C LEU A 93 27.46 -28.52 19.50
N LYS A 94 28.44 -27.62 19.37
CA LYS A 94 28.70 -26.87 18.13
C LYS A 94 28.94 -27.81 16.94
N VAL A 95 29.72 -28.88 17.11
CA VAL A 95 29.98 -29.87 16.05
C VAL A 95 28.70 -30.62 15.64
N VAL A 96 27.91 -31.07 16.62
CA VAL A 96 26.63 -31.76 16.36
C VAL A 96 25.66 -30.85 15.61
N LEU A 97 25.48 -29.61 16.07
CA LEU A 97 24.57 -28.65 15.43
C LEU A 97 25.07 -28.23 14.04
N LYS A 98 26.38 -28.03 13.86
CA LYS A 98 26.97 -27.74 12.54
C LYS A 98 26.70 -28.90 11.58
N LYS A 99 26.88 -30.15 12.00
CA LYS A 99 26.57 -31.32 11.16
C LYS A 99 25.08 -31.40 10.81
N LYS A 100 24.19 -31.12 11.76
CA LYS A 100 22.72 -31.20 11.58
C LYS A 100 22.16 -30.11 10.66
N PHE A 101 22.67 -28.88 10.75
CA PHE A 101 22.04 -27.71 10.09
C PHE A 101 22.84 -27.07 8.93
N SER A 102 24.07 -27.52 8.64
CA SER A 102 24.88 -26.94 7.55
C SER A 102 24.34 -27.20 6.14
N TYR A 103 23.45 -28.19 5.99
CA TYR A 103 22.93 -28.63 4.68
C TYR A 103 21.42 -28.46 4.63
N LEU A 104 20.93 -27.98 3.48
CA LEU A 104 19.52 -28.08 3.14
C LEU A 104 19.30 -29.31 2.26
N HIS A 105 18.29 -30.12 2.59
CA HIS A 105 17.88 -31.24 1.75
C HIS A 105 16.95 -30.74 0.65
N GLU A 106 17.44 -30.75 -0.59
CA GLU A 106 16.65 -30.39 -1.76
C GLU A 106 16.41 -31.66 -2.60
N GLY A 107 15.23 -32.28 -2.47
CA GLY A 107 14.89 -33.51 -3.18
C GLY A 107 15.04 -34.79 -2.33
N PRO A 108 14.81 -35.98 -2.92
CA PRO A 108 14.71 -37.20 -2.15
C PRO A 108 16.08 -37.68 -1.65
N THR A 109 16.10 -38.22 -0.43
CA THR A 109 17.24 -38.75 0.33
C THR A 109 18.15 -39.70 -0.46
N THR A 110 19.09 -39.12 -1.21
CA THR A 110 20.29 -39.79 -1.72
C THR A 110 21.44 -38.80 -1.55
N SER A 111 22.63 -39.26 -1.17
CA SER A 111 23.78 -38.44 -0.75
C SER A 111 24.23 -37.35 -1.74
N ALA A 112 23.70 -37.33 -2.96
CA ALA A 112 23.99 -36.38 -4.02
C ALA A 112 23.14 -35.08 -4.01
N SER A 113 22.20 -34.88 -3.08
CA SER A 113 21.27 -33.73 -3.08
C SER A 113 21.34 -32.86 -1.81
N LYS A 114 22.55 -32.57 -1.33
CA LYS A 114 22.79 -31.68 -0.18
C LYS A 114 23.40 -30.37 -0.67
N THR A 115 22.69 -29.26 -0.49
CA THR A 115 23.25 -27.93 -0.79
C THR A 115 23.66 -27.23 0.48
N LEU A 116 24.83 -26.58 0.49
CA LEU A 116 25.31 -25.83 1.65
C LEU A 116 24.39 -24.64 1.91
N LEU A 117 23.87 -24.55 3.14
CA LEU A 117 22.94 -23.48 3.55
C LEU A 117 23.55 -22.10 3.28
N ASN A 118 24.83 -21.90 3.61
CA ASN A 118 25.53 -20.63 3.43
C ASN A 118 25.64 -20.16 1.97
N GLN A 119 25.52 -21.06 0.99
CA GLN A 119 25.62 -20.70 -0.44
C GLN A 119 24.29 -20.16 -0.98
N ILE A 120 23.15 -20.69 -0.51
CA ILE A 120 21.82 -20.31 -0.99
C ILE A 120 21.14 -19.29 -0.07
N TYR A 121 21.52 -19.22 1.21
CA TYR A 121 20.86 -18.38 2.19
C TYR A 121 20.83 -16.92 1.73
N THR A 122 19.62 -16.38 1.69
CA THR A 122 19.32 -14.98 1.41
C THR A 122 18.65 -14.44 2.65
N GLU A 123 19.14 -13.33 3.16
CA GLU A 123 18.68 -12.76 4.42
C GLU A 123 17.18 -12.42 4.34
N LEU A 124 16.42 -12.77 5.38
CA LEU A 124 14.98 -12.48 5.42
C LEU A 124 14.72 -11.08 5.96
N TYR A 125 13.73 -10.40 5.38
CA TYR A 125 13.27 -9.12 5.92
C TYR A 125 12.39 -9.37 7.16
N ILE A 126 12.91 -9.01 8.34
CA ILE A 126 12.24 -9.16 9.64
C ILE A 126 11.99 -7.77 10.25
N THR A 127 10.77 -7.54 10.74
CA THR A 127 10.36 -6.28 11.38
C THR A 127 9.89 -6.51 12.82
N GLU A 128 10.00 -5.49 13.66
CA GLU A 128 9.34 -5.49 14.98
C GLU A 128 7.81 -5.41 14.77
N GLY A 129 7.07 -6.36 15.36
CA GLY A 129 5.64 -6.52 15.13
C GLY A 129 4.81 -5.46 15.85
N GLY A 130 4.09 -4.61 15.08
CA GLY A 130 3.11 -3.64 15.59
C GLY A 130 1.69 -4.22 15.61
N SER A 131 0.99 -4.05 16.73
CA SER A 131 -0.39 -4.48 17.04
C SER A 131 -0.59 -5.98 17.35
N CYS A 132 -1.32 -6.25 18.44
CA CYS A 132 -1.66 -7.60 18.92
C CYS A 132 -2.88 -8.22 18.20
N GLU A 133 -3.37 -7.61 17.12
CA GLU A 133 -4.50 -8.16 16.36
C GLU A 133 -4.05 -9.42 15.62
N VAL A 134 -4.60 -10.57 16.05
CA VAL A 134 -4.35 -11.87 15.41
C VAL A 134 -5.07 -11.88 14.07
N ASN A 135 -4.36 -11.52 13.00
CA ASN A 135 -4.95 -11.60 11.67
C ASN A 135 -5.10 -13.09 11.29
N LYS A 136 -6.35 -13.59 11.26
CA LYS A 136 -6.70 -15.02 11.06
C LYS A 136 -6.67 -15.47 9.60
N GLU A 137 -6.16 -14.62 8.70
CA GLU A 137 -6.24 -14.77 7.25
C GLU A 137 -5.23 -15.77 6.68
N HIS A 138 -5.50 -16.26 5.46
CA HIS A 138 -4.64 -17.18 4.72
C HIS A 138 -3.29 -16.56 4.34
N GLU A 139 -2.29 -17.41 4.15
CA GLU A 139 -0.87 -17.05 3.96
C GLU A 139 -0.62 -16.17 2.74
N VAL A 140 -1.30 -16.45 1.63
CA VAL A 140 -1.17 -15.67 0.39
C VAL A 140 -1.83 -14.30 0.50
N ARG A 141 -2.91 -14.20 1.28
CA ARG A 141 -3.61 -12.93 1.53
C ARG A 141 -2.74 -11.96 2.33
N GLN A 142 -2.04 -12.46 3.35
CA GLN A 142 -1.15 -11.64 4.17
C GLN A 142 0.00 -11.05 3.34
N ILE A 143 0.58 -11.82 2.42
CA ILE A 143 1.68 -11.37 1.55
C ILE A 143 1.26 -10.27 0.58
N GLU A 144 0.05 -10.38 0.03
CA GLU A 144 -0.48 -9.42 -0.94
C GLU A 144 -0.83 -8.08 -0.29
N THR A 145 -1.27 -8.11 0.97
CA THR A 145 -1.50 -6.92 1.78
C THR A 145 -0.18 -6.31 2.26
N VAL A 146 0.77 -7.12 2.73
CA VAL A 146 2.07 -6.69 3.28
C VAL A 146 3.02 -6.16 2.19
N SER A 147 3.01 -6.74 0.98
CA SER A 147 3.82 -6.23 -0.15
C SER A 147 3.43 -4.82 -0.59
N LYS A 148 2.23 -4.34 -0.22
CA LYS A 148 1.71 -3.00 -0.53
C LYS A 148 1.99 -1.97 0.57
N VAL A 149 2.17 -2.39 1.82
CA VAL A 149 2.54 -1.50 2.92
C VAL A 149 4.06 -1.36 2.96
N ARG A 150 4.61 -0.49 2.10
CA ARG A 150 6.04 -0.13 2.19
C ARG A 150 6.30 0.68 3.47
N ALA A 151 6.83 0.00 4.49
CA ALA A 151 8.04 0.33 5.26
C ALA A 151 8.34 1.80 5.63
N THR A 152 7.37 2.65 5.95
CA THR A 152 7.68 4.00 6.49
C THR A 152 7.71 4.10 8.01
N GLN A 153 7.38 3.04 8.77
CA GLN A 153 7.43 3.08 10.25
C GLN A 153 7.93 1.81 10.94
N ASP A 154 8.15 0.70 10.23
CA ASP A 154 8.57 -0.56 10.88
C ASP A 154 10.09 -0.63 11.07
N LYS A 155 10.55 -0.81 12.30
CA LYS A 155 11.97 -1.01 12.63
C LYS A 155 12.43 -2.37 12.12
N VAL A 156 13.41 -2.37 11.22
CA VAL A 156 14.05 -3.59 10.69
C VAL A 156 14.91 -4.21 11.78
N VAL A 157 14.78 -5.52 11.98
CA VAL A 157 15.53 -6.28 12.98
C VAL A 157 16.32 -7.38 12.28
N HIS A 158 17.64 -7.40 12.45
CA HIS A 158 18.48 -8.47 11.92
C HIS A 158 18.34 -9.74 12.77
N CYS A 159 18.32 -10.93 12.14
CA CYS A 159 18.11 -12.21 12.85
C CYS A 159 19.18 -12.47 13.94
N ASN A 160 20.43 -12.07 13.69
CA ASN A 160 21.53 -12.20 14.66
C ASN A 160 21.52 -11.11 15.76
N SER A 161 20.62 -10.13 15.69
CA SER A 161 20.48 -9.04 16.67
C SER A 161 19.21 -9.15 17.52
N LEU A 162 18.51 -10.29 17.47
CA LEU A 162 17.22 -10.49 18.17
C LEU A 162 17.30 -10.33 19.70
N PHE A 163 18.46 -10.64 20.29
CA PHE A 163 18.70 -10.62 21.73
C PHE A 163 19.67 -9.51 22.17
N GLU A 164 20.03 -8.58 21.27
CA GLU A 164 20.90 -7.45 21.60
C GLU A 164 20.11 -6.34 22.33
N PRO A 165 20.70 -5.66 23.33
CA PRO A 165 20.03 -4.57 24.03
C PRO A 165 19.80 -3.39 23.08
N GLN A 166 18.53 -3.02 22.87
CA GLN A 166 18.20 -1.88 22.02
C GLN A 166 18.24 -0.56 22.79
N PRO A 167 18.77 0.53 22.18
CA PRO A 167 18.82 1.84 22.84
C PRO A 167 17.40 2.34 23.15
N GLY A 168 17.13 2.63 24.43
CA GLY A 168 15.84 3.16 24.92
C GLY A 168 14.89 2.16 25.59
N ARG A 169 15.23 0.86 25.66
CA ARG A 169 14.41 -0.14 26.38
C ARG A 169 14.92 -0.37 27.81
N HIS A 170 14.05 -0.19 28.80
CA HIS A 170 14.37 -0.41 30.23
C HIS A 170 14.28 -1.89 30.68
N CYS A 171 13.76 -2.80 29.85
CA CYS A 171 13.60 -4.22 30.21
C CYS A 171 14.46 -5.15 29.31
N PRO A 172 15.17 -6.15 29.87
CA PRO A 172 15.94 -7.11 29.09
C PRO A 172 15.04 -8.05 28.27
N ILE A 173 15.47 -8.40 27.06
CA ILE A 173 14.73 -9.28 26.16
C ILE A 173 15.02 -10.74 26.55
N ARG A 174 14.01 -11.44 27.11
CA ARG A 174 14.10 -12.87 27.44
C ARG A 174 13.41 -13.75 26.39
N THR A 175 12.14 -13.46 26.10
CA THR A 175 11.33 -14.26 25.18
C THR A 175 11.08 -13.49 23.88
N VAL A 176 11.52 -14.06 22.76
CA VAL A 176 11.27 -13.56 21.40
C VAL A 176 10.28 -14.49 20.71
N VAL A 177 9.18 -13.94 20.18
CA VAL A 177 8.25 -14.69 19.33
C VAL A 177 8.36 -14.16 17.91
N THR A 178 8.75 -15.02 16.98
CA THR A 178 8.84 -14.70 15.55
C THR A 178 7.67 -15.32 14.81
N ARG A 179 6.79 -14.47 14.29
CA ARG A 179 5.62 -14.85 13.50
C ARG A 179 5.91 -14.76 12.01
N GLY A 180 5.24 -15.58 11.23
CA GLY A 180 5.27 -15.49 9.77
C GLY A 180 4.47 -16.60 9.10
N VAL A 181 4.07 -16.37 7.86
CA VAL A 181 3.34 -17.36 7.04
C VAL A 181 4.18 -18.64 6.80
N ALA A 182 3.57 -19.77 6.43
CA ALA A 182 4.33 -20.97 6.10
C ALA A 182 5.23 -20.72 4.88
N GLY A 183 6.31 -21.48 4.81
CA GLY A 183 7.31 -21.37 3.73
C GLY A 183 8.16 -20.09 3.77
N ILE A 184 7.84 -19.11 4.63
CA ILE A 184 8.51 -17.80 4.65
C ILE A 184 9.97 -17.84 5.09
N GLY A 185 10.44 -18.98 5.62
CA GLY A 185 11.83 -19.21 5.98
C GLY A 185 12.14 -19.20 7.48
N LYS A 186 11.13 -19.22 8.37
CA LYS A 186 11.32 -19.24 9.85
C LYS A 186 12.33 -20.31 10.32
N THR A 187 12.09 -21.57 9.97
CA THR A 187 12.99 -22.71 10.29
C THR A 187 14.38 -22.55 9.66
N VAL A 188 14.46 -22.04 8.43
CA VAL A 188 15.73 -21.80 7.73
C VAL A 188 16.54 -20.71 8.44
N SER A 189 15.91 -19.68 8.97
CA SER A 189 16.56 -18.65 9.80
C SER A 189 17.07 -19.20 11.12
N ILE A 190 16.34 -20.12 11.77
CA ILE A 190 16.85 -20.82 12.96
C ILE A 190 18.09 -21.63 12.60
N HIS A 191 18.04 -22.42 11.52
CA HIS A 191 19.20 -23.20 11.08
C HIS A 191 20.40 -22.29 10.80
N LYS A 192 20.18 -21.15 10.14
CA LYS A 192 21.22 -20.17 9.85
C LYS A 192 21.80 -19.55 11.13
N PHE A 193 20.95 -19.11 12.06
CA PHE A 193 21.36 -18.58 13.35
C PHE A 193 22.20 -19.59 14.14
N THR A 194 21.76 -20.86 14.19
CA THR A 194 22.49 -21.93 14.89
C THR A 194 23.82 -22.25 14.22
N VAL A 195 23.91 -22.24 12.89
CA VAL A 195 25.19 -22.43 12.17
C VAL A 195 26.13 -21.25 12.40
N ASP A 196 25.65 -20.01 12.36
CA ASP A 196 26.49 -18.82 12.61
C ASP A 196 27.04 -18.79 14.04
N TRP A 197 26.23 -19.20 15.02
CA TRP A 197 26.67 -19.40 16.40
C TRP A 197 27.70 -20.54 16.52
N ALA A 198 27.45 -21.68 15.88
CA ALA A 198 28.36 -22.83 15.91
C ALA A 198 29.70 -22.56 15.22
N GLU A 199 29.71 -21.68 14.21
CA GLU A 199 30.93 -21.20 13.53
C GLU A 199 31.61 -20.01 14.24
N GLY A 200 31.01 -19.47 15.29
CA GLY A 200 31.55 -18.31 16.03
C GLY A 200 31.47 -16.99 15.26
N LYS A 201 30.62 -16.88 14.24
CA LYS A 201 30.45 -15.68 13.41
C LYS A 201 29.56 -14.62 14.05
N ALA A 202 28.61 -15.02 14.88
CA ALA A 202 27.65 -14.14 15.54
C ALA A 202 27.19 -14.70 16.89
N ASN A 203 26.59 -13.86 17.74
CA ASN A 203 26.02 -14.22 19.06
C ASN A 203 27.03 -14.86 20.03
N ALA A 204 28.25 -14.32 20.09
CA ALA A 204 29.30 -14.79 21.02
C ALA A 204 28.93 -14.61 22.50
N ASN A 205 27.88 -13.84 22.79
CA ASN A 205 27.31 -13.61 24.11
C ASN A 205 26.40 -14.75 24.61
N ILE A 206 26.14 -15.79 23.81
CA ILE A 206 25.31 -16.94 24.17
C ILE A 206 26.20 -18.18 24.31
N ASP A 207 26.17 -18.83 25.46
CA ASP A 207 27.05 -19.96 25.78
C ASP A 207 26.54 -21.28 25.23
N PHE A 208 25.22 -21.51 25.26
CA PHE A 208 24.59 -22.74 24.76
C PHE A 208 23.31 -22.45 23.99
N VAL A 209 23.13 -23.13 22.85
CA VAL A 209 21.92 -23.04 22.01
C VAL A 209 21.28 -24.42 21.87
N PHE A 210 20.04 -24.56 22.33
CA PHE A 210 19.26 -25.80 22.29
C PHE A 210 18.06 -25.65 21.34
N PRO A 211 18.22 -26.01 20.05
CA PRO A 211 17.11 -26.01 19.11
C PRO A 211 16.25 -27.28 19.27
N LEU A 212 14.98 -27.07 19.58
CA LEU A 212 13.96 -28.10 19.78
C LEU A 212 12.77 -27.81 18.85
N SER A 213 12.38 -28.76 18.01
CA SER A 213 11.18 -28.62 17.18
C SER A 213 9.94 -29.13 17.93
N PHE A 214 8.82 -28.41 17.86
CA PHE A 214 7.52 -28.93 18.36
C PHE A 214 7.12 -30.23 17.66
N ARG A 215 7.57 -30.45 16.41
CA ARG A 215 7.44 -31.72 15.69
C ARG A 215 8.10 -32.87 16.46
N GLU A 216 9.32 -32.65 16.93
CA GLU A 216 10.12 -33.60 17.70
C GLU A 216 9.58 -33.77 19.14
N LEU A 217 9.05 -32.70 19.74
CA LEU A 217 8.52 -32.73 21.10
C LEU A 217 7.18 -33.49 21.20
N ASN A 218 6.39 -33.53 20.13
CA ASN A 218 5.14 -34.28 20.07
C ASN A 218 5.32 -35.79 20.34
N PHE A 219 6.50 -36.36 20.11
CA PHE A 219 6.79 -37.78 20.37
C PHE A 219 6.81 -38.12 21.86
N GLN A 220 7.17 -37.15 22.71
CA GLN A 220 7.29 -37.35 24.15
C GLN A 220 6.02 -36.88 24.90
N LYS A 221 4.92 -36.57 24.19
CA LYS A 221 3.70 -35.98 24.76
C LYS A 221 3.06 -36.76 25.90
N LYS A 222 3.17 -38.10 25.90
CA LYS A 222 2.58 -39.00 26.90
C LYS A 222 3.55 -39.43 28.01
N LYS A 223 4.84 -39.07 27.91
CA LYS A 223 5.84 -39.45 28.90
C LYS A 223 6.01 -38.33 29.93
N THR A 224 6.22 -38.71 31.18
CA THR A 224 6.67 -37.83 32.24
C THR A 224 8.19 -37.88 32.28
N LEU A 225 8.84 -36.77 31.97
CA LEU A 225 10.30 -36.63 31.89
C LEU A 225 10.72 -35.41 32.70
N SER A 226 11.96 -35.36 33.18
CA SER A 226 12.55 -34.09 33.65
C SER A 226 13.07 -33.27 32.45
N LEU A 227 13.39 -31.99 32.65
CA LEU A 227 14.01 -31.18 31.58
C LEU A 227 15.36 -31.76 31.16
N VAL A 228 16.11 -32.32 32.12
CA VAL A 228 17.40 -32.98 31.86
C VAL A 228 17.20 -34.24 31.02
N ASP A 229 16.19 -35.06 31.32
CA ASP A 229 15.90 -36.26 30.54
C ASP A 229 15.43 -35.93 29.13
N LEU A 230 14.66 -34.85 28.98
CA LEU A 230 14.24 -34.35 27.68
C LEU A 230 15.46 -33.94 26.83
N LEU A 231 16.40 -33.19 27.42
CA LEU A 231 17.61 -32.75 26.70
C LEU A 231 18.56 -33.90 26.41
N LYS A 232 18.73 -34.87 27.32
CA LYS A 232 19.49 -36.10 27.06
C LYS A 232 18.92 -36.91 25.90
N ALA A 233 17.60 -36.90 25.71
CA ALA A 233 16.96 -37.61 24.59
C ALA A 233 17.29 -36.99 23.23
N PHE A 234 17.53 -35.68 23.16
CA PHE A 234 17.86 -34.96 21.92
C PHE A 234 19.36 -34.71 21.73
N PHE A 235 20.10 -34.60 22.84
CA PHE A 235 21.52 -34.28 22.90
C PHE A 235 22.21 -35.22 23.91
N PRO A 236 22.39 -36.51 23.56
CA PRO A 236 22.93 -37.52 24.48
C PRO A 236 24.36 -37.24 24.94
N ASP A 237 25.12 -36.46 24.17
CA ASP A 237 26.50 -36.08 24.48
C ASP A 237 26.62 -34.95 25.53
N ILE A 238 25.50 -34.42 26.01
CA ILE A 238 25.45 -33.38 27.05
C ILE A 238 25.07 -34.04 28.37
N THR A 239 26.08 -34.47 29.11
CA THR A 239 25.93 -35.20 30.36
C THR A 239 26.51 -34.40 31.51
N GLU A 240 25.74 -33.48 32.10
CA GLU A 240 25.85 -33.07 33.51
C GLU A 240 24.78 -32.02 33.87
N GLY A 241 24.06 -32.23 34.99
CA GLY A 241 23.04 -31.30 35.50
C GLY A 241 23.60 -29.93 35.94
N GLN A 242 24.93 -29.83 36.13
CA GLN A 242 25.63 -28.62 36.56
C GLN A 242 25.55 -27.49 35.52
N ILE A 243 25.52 -27.82 34.22
CA ILE A 243 25.34 -26.85 33.12
C ILE A 243 24.01 -26.09 33.33
N PHE A 244 22.96 -26.78 33.75
CA PHE A 244 21.62 -26.21 33.89
C PHE A 244 21.42 -25.49 35.22
N ALA A 245 22.18 -25.82 36.26
CA ALA A 245 22.11 -25.19 37.59
C ALA A 245 22.81 -23.82 37.67
N ASN A 246 23.82 -23.55 36.83
CA ASN A 246 24.53 -22.26 36.86
C ASN A 246 23.71 -21.15 36.16
N ASN A 247 23.40 -20.07 36.87
CA ASN A 247 22.64 -18.92 36.37
C ASN A 247 23.47 -17.91 35.57
N GLU A 248 24.81 -17.95 35.68
CA GLU A 248 25.73 -17.06 34.94
C GLU A 248 25.87 -17.46 33.47
N ILE A 249 25.59 -18.73 33.15
CA ILE A 249 25.64 -19.28 31.79
C ILE A 249 24.38 -18.87 31.01
N LYS A 250 24.55 -18.12 29.92
CA LYS A 250 23.47 -17.70 29.02
C LYS A 250 23.08 -18.83 28.09
N LYS A 251 21.91 -19.41 28.34
CA LYS A 251 21.31 -20.49 27.55
C LYS A 251 20.19 -19.95 26.67
N LEU A 252 20.15 -20.36 25.41
CA LEU A 252 19.06 -20.07 24.47
C LEU A 252 18.32 -21.36 24.10
N PHE A 253 17.02 -21.41 24.38
CA PHE A 253 16.12 -22.45 23.90
C PHE A 253 15.36 -21.95 22.67
N ILE A 254 15.56 -22.60 21.52
CA ILE A 254 14.82 -22.29 20.29
C ILE A 254 13.71 -23.33 20.13
N LEU A 255 12.46 -22.89 20.16
CA LEU A 255 11.27 -23.71 20.00
C LEU A 255 10.67 -23.48 18.61
N ASP A 256 10.97 -24.38 17.66
CA ASP A 256 10.56 -24.24 16.27
C ASP A 256 9.18 -24.86 15.99
N GLY A 257 8.28 -24.08 15.36
CA GLY A 257 7.03 -24.58 14.77
C GLY A 257 5.88 -24.78 15.77
N LEU A 258 5.55 -23.78 16.60
CA LEU A 258 4.45 -23.89 17.57
C LEU A 258 3.09 -24.26 16.93
N ASP A 259 2.84 -23.86 15.68
CA ASP A 259 1.63 -24.24 14.91
C ASP A 259 1.50 -25.74 14.64
N GLU A 260 2.58 -26.49 14.84
CA GLU A 260 2.64 -27.94 14.64
C GLU A 260 2.59 -28.69 15.97
N SER A 261 2.44 -27.97 17.09
CA SER A 261 2.28 -28.54 18.41
C SER A 261 0.93 -29.23 18.55
N ARG A 262 0.94 -30.47 19.03
CA ARG A 262 -0.25 -31.17 19.54
C ARG A 262 -0.27 -31.22 21.06
N LEU A 263 0.62 -30.46 21.71
CA LEU A 263 0.72 -30.33 23.16
C LEU A 263 -0.31 -29.29 23.63
N SER A 264 -1.10 -29.62 24.65
CA SER A 264 -2.03 -28.67 25.26
C SER A 264 -1.29 -27.75 26.22
N LEU A 265 -0.77 -26.63 25.71
CA LEU A 265 -0.06 -25.62 26.50
C LEU A 265 -1.06 -24.72 27.24
N ASP A 266 -1.46 -25.12 28.46
CA ASP A 266 -2.34 -24.31 29.31
C ASP A 266 -1.54 -23.41 30.25
N PHE A 267 -1.41 -22.12 29.90
CA PHE A 267 -0.68 -21.14 30.71
C PHE A 267 -1.40 -20.71 31.99
N ARG A 268 -2.70 -21.04 32.16
CA ARG A 268 -3.51 -20.63 33.30
C ARG A 268 -3.62 -21.71 34.37
N LYS A 269 -3.75 -22.98 33.95
CA LYS A 269 -3.98 -24.12 34.86
C LYS A 269 -2.79 -25.08 34.98
N SER A 270 -1.68 -24.86 34.25
CA SER A 270 -0.51 -25.73 34.36
C SER A 270 0.09 -25.72 35.77
N GLU A 271 0.51 -26.90 36.23
CA GLU A 271 1.36 -27.08 37.40
C GLU A 271 2.62 -26.21 37.30
N ILE A 272 3.06 -25.62 38.42
CA ILE A 272 4.27 -24.79 38.47
C ILE A 272 5.45 -25.67 38.85
N ILE A 273 6.48 -25.65 38.02
CA ILE A 273 7.72 -26.42 38.22
C ILE A 273 8.89 -25.45 38.25
N THR A 274 9.70 -25.54 39.29
CA THR A 274 10.91 -24.73 39.48
C THR A 274 12.20 -25.55 39.40
N GLU A 275 12.12 -26.85 39.70
CA GLU A 275 13.27 -27.76 39.72
C GLU A 275 13.47 -28.47 38.37
N ILE A 276 14.72 -28.50 37.88
CA ILE A 276 15.08 -29.09 36.58
C ILE A 276 14.98 -30.63 36.54
N THR A 277 15.01 -31.28 37.71
CA THR A 277 14.93 -32.75 37.87
C THR A 277 13.51 -33.25 38.11
N GLN A 278 12.53 -32.36 38.31
CA GLN A 278 11.15 -32.74 38.59
C GLN A 278 10.50 -33.37 37.33
N PRO A 279 9.97 -34.61 37.40
CA PRO A 279 9.30 -35.24 36.27
C PRO A 279 7.95 -34.59 35.99
N ALA A 280 7.70 -34.21 34.74
CA ALA A 280 6.42 -33.70 34.29
C ALA A 280 6.17 -33.98 32.81
N THR A 281 4.96 -33.68 32.35
CA THR A 281 4.68 -33.76 30.92
C THR A 281 5.42 -32.66 30.16
N VAL A 282 5.80 -32.93 28.91
CA VAL A 282 6.52 -31.96 28.06
C VAL A 282 5.76 -30.64 27.92
N ALA A 283 4.42 -30.69 27.89
CA ALA A 283 3.58 -29.49 27.86
C ALA A 283 3.79 -28.61 29.10
N VAL A 284 3.86 -29.21 30.30
CA VAL A 284 4.09 -28.48 31.55
C VAL A 284 5.51 -27.92 31.62
N ILE A 285 6.52 -28.68 31.16
CA ILE A 285 7.91 -28.21 31.10
C ILE A 285 8.03 -26.97 30.22
N LEU A 286 7.49 -27.02 29.00
CA LEU A 286 7.57 -25.91 28.05
C LEU A 286 6.80 -24.69 28.54
N THR A 287 5.60 -24.87 29.12
CA THR A 287 4.83 -23.76 29.70
C THR A 287 5.61 -23.06 30.82
N ASN A 288 6.26 -23.80 31.73
CA ASN A 288 7.06 -23.20 32.80
C ASN A 288 8.36 -22.56 32.31
N LEU A 289 8.99 -23.11 31.27
CA LEU A 289 10.13 -22.50 30.58
C LEU A 289 9.74 -21.17 29.93
N ILE A 290 8.60 -21.12 29.23
CA ILE A 290 8.12 -19.89 28.58
C ILE A 290 7.72 -18.83 29.62
N ARG A 291 7.05 -19.24 30.71
CA ARG A 291 6.69 -18.35 31.84
C ARG A 291 7.89 -17.83 32.65
N GLY A 292 9.07 -18.40 32.46
CA GLY A 292 10.27 -18.07 33.26
C GLY A 292 10.22 -18.57 34.70
N LYS A 293 9.37 -19.56 34.99
CA LYS A 293 9.34 -20.26 36.29
C LYS A 293 10.40 -21.36 36.37
N LEU A 294 10.71 -21.98 35.23
CA LEU A 294 11.82 -22.91 35.05
C LEU A 294 12.92 -22.21 34.26
N LEU A 295 14.16 -22.20 34.79
CA LEU A 295 15.32 -21.49 34.21
C LEU A 295 15.04 -20.01 33.88
N SER A 296 14.88 -19.19 34.92
CA SER A 296 14.51 -17.78 34.80
C SER A 296 15.50 -16.93 33.98
N SER A 297 16.81 -17.23 34.03
CA SER A 297 17.87 -16.54 33.28
C SER A 297 18.01 -16.98 31.82
N SER A 298 17.29 -18.01 31.37
CA SER A 298 17.41 -18.53 30.00
C SER A 298 16.60 -17.73 28.99
N LEU A 299 17.18 -17.55 27.81
CA LEU A 299 16.55 -16.94 26.64
C LEU A 299 15.67 -17.95 25.91
N VAL A 300 14.55 -17.50 25.36
CA VAL A 300 13.61 -18.34 24.62
C VAL A 300 13.27 -17.68 23.28
N TRP A 301 13.47 -18.41 22.18
CA TRP A 301 13.04 -17.99 20.85
C TRP A 301 11.98 -18.95 20.33
N ILE A 302 10.80 -18.44 19.98
CA ILE A 302 9.68 -19.26 19.51
C ILE A 302 9.30 -18.82 18.10
N THR A 303 9.22 -19.76 17.16
CA THR A 303 8.68 -19.48 15.82
C THR A 303 7.27 -20.06 15.69
N SER A 304 6.39 -19.32 15.03
CA SER A 304 5.01 -19.74 14.85
C SER A 304 4.33 -19.07 13.67
N ARG A 305 3.23 -19.66 13.16
CA ARG A 305 2.26 -18.93 12.35
C ARG A 305 1.45 -17.95 13.20
N PRO A 306 0.94 -16.83 12.63
CA PRO A 306 0.19 -15.83 13.38
C PRO A 306 -0.96 -16.40 14.22
N VAL A 307 -1.72 -17.35 13.68
CA VAL A 307 -2.86 -17.97 14.38
C VAL A 307 -2.42 -18.76 15.62
N ALA A 308 -1.35 -19.56 15.53
CA ALA A 308 -0.93 -20.40 16.67
C ALA A 308 -0.18 -19.60 17.74
N SER A 309 0.45 -18.49 17.36
CA SER A 309 1.16 -17.61 18.29
C SER A 309 0.26 -16.97 19.36
N SER A 310 -1.06 -16.92 19.15
CA SER A 310 -2.02 -16.42 20.14
C SER A 310 -2.20 -17.35 21.33
N GLN A 311 -1.68 -18.58 21.26
CA GLN A 311 -1.65 -19.50 22.40
C GLN A 311 -0.70 -19.02 23.50
N ILE A 312 0.29 -18.18 23.15
CA ILE A 312 1.24 -17.63 24.11
C ILE A 312 0.68 -16.31 24.68
N PRO A 313 0.53 -16.19 26.00
CA PRO A 313 0.09 -14.96 26.64
C PRO A 313 1.04 -13.79 26.35
N VAL A 314 0.49 -12.60 26.10
CA VAL A 314 1.27 -11.40 25.75
C VAL A 314 2.24 -11.03 26.87
N GLU A 315 1.89 -11.33 28.12
CA GLU A 315 2.70 -11.09 29.31
C GLU A 315 4.00 -11.91 29.32
N CYS A 316 4.06 -13.00 28.55
CA CYS A 316 5.24 -13.85 28.42
C CYS A 316 6.17 -13.43 27.26
N ILE A 317 5.80 -12.43 26.47
CA ILE A 317 6.49 -12.02 25.24
C ILE A 317 7.18 -10.67 25.46
N ASN A 318 8.52 -10.62 25.33
CA ASN A 318 9.26 -9.35 25.45
C ASN A 318 9.47 -8.69 24.08
N LEU A 319 9.67 -9.48 23.04
CA LEU A 319 9.84 -8.98 21.67
C LEU A 319 9.02 -9.84 20.72
N LEU A 320 8.17 -9.17 19.95
CA LEU A 320 7.42 -9.78 18.88
C LEU A 320 8.03 -9.35 17.54
N THR A 321 8.46 -10.31 16.72
CA THR A 321 8.98 -10.05 15.38
C THR A 321 8.14 -10.73 14.31
N GLU A 322 8.10 -10.14 13.12
CA GLU A 322 7.37 -10.68 11.97
C GLU A 322 8.33 -10.85 10.79
N VAL A 323 8.39 -12.06 10.23
CA VAL A 323 9.11 -12.35 8.99
C VAL A 323 8.20 -12.01 7.83
N ARG A 324 8.55 -10.98 7.06
CA ARG A 324 7.73 -10.54 5.92
C ARG A 324 8.01 -11.37 4.68
N GLY A 325 9.26 -11.73 4.38
CA GLY A 325 9.66 -12.51 3.20
C GLY A 325 10.78 -11.84 2.40
N PHE A 326 10.88 -12.16 1.11
CA PHE A 326 11.86 -11.55 0.20
C PHE A 326 11.34 -10.27 -0.46
N ASN A 327 12.05 -9.17 -0.27
CA ASN A 327 11.87 -7.97 -1.08
C ASN A 327 12.34 -8.20 -2.54
N ASN A 328 12.10 -7.25 -3.44
CA ASN A 328 12.41 -7.43 -4.86
C ASN A 328 13.91 -7.69 -5.12
N LEU A 329 14.82 -7.08 -4.36
CA LEU A 329 16.26 -7.31 -4.49
C LEU A 329 16.65 -8.70 -4.00
N GLN A 330 16.11 -9.12 -2.86
CA GLN A 330 16.32 -10.45 -2.27
C GLN A 330 15.79 -11.58 -3.16
N LYS A 331 14.66 -11.37 -3.86
CA LYS A 331 14.17 -12.34 -4.86
C LYS A 331 15.23 -12.60 -5.93
N GLU A 332 15.79 -11.53 -6.49
CA GLU A 332 16.81 -11.64 -7.52
C GLU A 332 18.10 -12.26 -6.99
N GLU A 333 18.52 -11.87 -5.78
CA GLU A 333 19.67 -12.45 -5.08
C GLU A 333 19.52 -13.96 -4.91
N TYR A 334 18.35 -14.43 -4.47
CA TYR A 334 18.05 -15.84 -4.32
C TYR A 334 18.20 -16.59 -5.65
N PHE A 335 17.61 -16.10 -6.74
CA PHE A 335 17.71 -16.76 -8.05
C PHE A 335 19.16 -16.79 -8.57
N ARG A 336 19.94 -15.72 -8.36
CA ARG A 336 21.36 -15.67 -8.73
C ARG A 336 22.23 -16.63 -7.91
N LYS A 337 21.91 -16.82 -6.63
CA LYS A 337 22.62 -17.79 -5.75
C LYS A 337 22.23 -19.23 -6.07
N LYS A 338 20.98 -19.45 -6.44
CA LYS A 338 20.41 -20.79 -6.64
C LYS A 338 20.78 -21.41 -7.99
N ILE A 339 20.84 -20.61 -9.05
CA ILE A 339 21.11 -21.05 -10.41
C ILE A 339 22.56 -20.70 -10.76
N GLU A 340 23.38 -21.72 -11.03
CA GLU A 340 24.82 -21.54 -11.31
C GLU A 340 25.06 -20.75 -12.61
N ASP A 341 24.23 -20.96 -13.63
CA ASP A 341 24.30 -20.25 -14.91
C ASP A 341 23.70 -18.84 -14.81
N ARG A 342 24.57 -17.82 -14.97
CA ARG A 342 24.19 -16.40 -14.90
C ARG A 342 23.19 -15.97 -15.96
N GLU A 343 23.30 -16.49 -17.19
CA GLU A 343 22.37 -16.12 -18.27
C GLU A 343 20.99 -16.72 -18.02
N LEU A 344 20.95 -17.99 -17.59
CA LEU A 344 19.71 -18.65 -17.23
C LEU A 344 19.06 -18.00 -16.01
N ALA A 345 19.84 -17.63 -14.99
CA ALA A 345 19.35 -16.91 -13.82
C ALA A 345 18.69 -15.57 -14.22
N GLN A 346 19.32 -14.82 -15.14
CA GLN A 346 18.75 -13.57 -15.64
C GLN A 346 17.46 -13.80 -16.43
N LYS A 347 17.38 -14.85 -17.24
CA LYS A 347 16.15 -15.24 -17.96
C LYS A 347 15.02 -15.64 -17.01
N VAL A 348 15.33 -16.38 -15.94
CA VAL A 348 14.38 -16.72 -14.87
C VAL A 348 13.88 -15.45 -14.19
N ILE A 349 14.78 -14.54 -13.80
CA ILE A 349 14.40 -13.27 -13.17
C ILE A 349 13.50 -12.44 -14.09
N SER A 350 13.83 -12.33 -15.38
CA SER A 350 12.99 -11.61 -16.34
C SER A 350 11.62 -12.25 -16.50
N HIS A 351 11.54 -13.59 -16.59
CA HIS A 351 10.28 -14.31 -16.73
C HIS A 351 9.40 -14.18 -15.48
N VAL A 352 9.98 -14.34 -14.29
CA VAL A 352 9.27 -14.14 -13.02
C VAL A 352 8.77 -12.71 -12.90
N LYS A 353 9.56 -11.71 -13.33
CA LYS A 353 9.13 -10.31 -13.36
C LYS A 353 8.01 -10.05 -14.37
N SER A 354 8.05 -10.67 -15.54
CA SER A 354 6.97 -10.55 -16.53
C SER A 354 5.68 -11.21 -16.05
N CYS A 355 5.76 -12.31 -15.29
CA CYS A 355 4.58 -12.99 -14.75
C CYS A 355 4.23 -12.49 -13.34
N ARG A 356 3.38 -11.46 -13.26
CA ARG A 356 3.08 -10.77 -11.99
C ARG A 356 2.62 -11.69 -10.85
N SER A 357 1.76 -12.67 -11.13
CA SER A 357 1.31 -13.64 -10.10
C SER A 357 2.49 -14.41 -9.51
N LEU A 358 3.41 -14.90 -10.36
CA LEU A 358 4.63 -15.56 -9.92
C LEU A 358 5.54 -14.62 -9.15
N HIS A 359 5.69 -13.37 -9.60
CA HIS A 359 6.50 -12.35 -8.91
C HIS A 359 6.02 -12.06 -7.49
N ILE A 360 4.69 -11.97 -7.29
CA ILE A 360 4.07 -11.76 -5.97
C ILE A 360 4.30 -12.98 -5.08
N MET A 361 4.05 -14.18 -5.62
CA MET A 361 4.22 -15.44 -4.88
C MET A 361 5.67 -15.66 -4.47
N CYS A 362 6.66 -15.30 -5.30
CA CYS A 362 8.09 -15.34 -4.98
C CYS A 362 8.49 -14.38 -3.83
N HIS A 363 7.55 -13.68 -3.18
CA HIS A 363 7.81 -13.10 -1.86
C HIS A 363 8.07 -14.19 -0.80
N ILE A 364 7.45 -15.37 -0.92
CA ILE A 364 7.78 -16.53 -0.09
C ILE A 364 8.97 -17.30 -0.70
N PRO A 365 10.04 -17.55 0.06
CA PRO A 365 11.20 -18.31 -0.41
C PRO A 365 10.85 -19.70 -0.97
N VAL A 366 9.86 -20.41 -0.42
CA VAL A 366 9.45 -21.73 -0.94
C VAL A 366 8.96 -21.65 -2.39
N PHE A 367 8.27 -20.56 -2.77
CA PHE A 367 7.83 -20.36 -4.15
C PHE A 367 9.00 -19.98 -5.05
N CYS A 368 10.01 -19.25 -4.55
CA CYS A 368 11.26 -19.05 -5.30
C CYS A 368 11.97 -20.37 -5.58
N TRP A 369 12.00 -21.29 -4.61
CA TRP A 369 12.61 -22.61 -4.77
C TRP A 369 11.89 -23.45 -5.83
N ILE A 370 10.54 -23.50 -5.78
CA ILE A 370 9.72 -24.19 -6.80
C ILE A 370 9.94 -23.52 -8.17
N ALA A 371 9.95 -22.19 -8.22
CA ALA A 371 10.17 -21.42 -9.43
C ALA A 371 11.52 -21.72 -10.08
N ALA A 372 12.60 -21.68 -9.31
CA ALA A 372 13.94 -22.02 -9.77
C ALA A 372 13.97 -23.46 -10.30
N SER A 373 13.48 -24.43 -9.53
CA SER A 373 13.51 -25.86 -9.88
C SER A 373 12.79 -26.19 -11.19
N VAL A 374 11.68 -25.51 -11.47
CA VAL A 374 10.88 -25.72 -12.68
C VAL A 374 11.45 -24.95 -13.87
N LEU A 375 11.71 -23.66 -13.69
CA LEU A 375 12.13 -22.77 -14.78
C LEU A 375 13.54 -23.08 -15.27
N GLU A 376 14.45 -23.52 -14.39
CA GLU A 376 15.80 -23.95 -14.75
C GLU A 376 15.79 -25.09 -15.78
N LYS A 377 14.84 -26.03 -15.68
CA LYS A 377 14.73 -27.16 -16.62
C LYS A 377 13.93 -26.85 -17.89
N LYS A 378 13.05 -25.85 -17.85
CA LYS A 378 12.10 -25.56 -18.92
C LYS A 378 12.55 -24.41 -19.84
N LEU A 379 13.10 -23.33 -19.30
CA LEU A 379 13.55 -22.17 -20.08
C LEU A 379 14.65 -22.46 -21.11
N PRO A 380 15.56 -23.44 -20.93
CA PRO A 380 16.55 -23.77 -21.97
C PRO A 380 15.95 -24.40 -23.24
N LYS A 381 14.69 -24.85 -23.23
CA LYS A 381 14.02 -25.43 -24.40
C LYS A 381 13.44 -24.31 -25.28
N LYS A 382 13.62 -24.37 -26.60
CA LYS A 382 13.34 -23.28 -27.56
C LYS A 382 11.85 -22.89 -27.71
N ASP A 383 10.90 -23.62 -27.12
CA ASP A 383 9.47 -23.35 -27.26
C ASP A 383 8.97 -22.38 -26.18
N SER A 384 8.77 -21.10 -26.53
CA SER A 384 8.30 -20.05 -25.61
C SER A 384 6.91 -20.31 -25.03
N ASN A 385 6.05 -21.06 -25.73
CA ASN A 385 4.68 -21.36 -25.33
C ASN A 385 4.57 -22.40 -24.19
N ASP A 386 5.63 -23.11 -23.82
CA ASP A 386 5.62 -24.16 -22.78
C ASP A 386 6.06 -23.62 -21.39
N THR A 387 6.23 -22.29 -21.25
CA THR A 387 6.66 -21.67 -19.99
C THR A 387 5.48 -21.42 -19.04
N PRO A 388 5.58 -21.82 -17.75
CA PRO A 388 4.50 -21.61 -16.80
C PRO A 388 4.30 -20.12 -16.49
N LYS A 389 3.04 -19.67 -16.56
CA LYS A 389 2.60 -18.30 -16.26
C LYS A 389 1.71 -18.22 -15.02
N THR A 390 0.97 -19.28 -14.71
CA THR A 390 0.08 -19.34 -13.53
C THR A 390 0.65 -20.21 -12.41
N LEU A 391 0.12 -20.07 -11.19
CA LEU A 391 0.55 -20.88 -10.06
C LEU A 391 0.23 -22.37 -10.30
N THR A 392 -0.93 -22.67 -10.87
CA THR A 392 -1.30 -24.06 -11.17
C THR A 392 -0.34 -24.69 -12.17
N GLN A 393 0.05 -23.96 -13.22
CA GLN A 393 1.03 -24.43 -14.20
C GLN A 393 2.38 -24.77 -13.54
N MET A 394 2.87 -23.88 -12.67
CA MET A 394 4.11 -24.13 -11.91
C MET A 394 4.06 -25.46 -11.16
N TYR A 395 2.95 -25.74 -10.47
CA TYR A 395 2.79 -26.97 -9.69
C TYR A 395 2.62 -28.22 -10.56
N ILE A 396 1.94 -28.13 -11.70
CA ILE A 396 1.83 -29.24 -12.65
C ILE A 396 3.19 -29.61 -13.24
N TYR A 397 4.01 -28.61 -13.61
CA TYR A 397 5.36 -28.89 -14.09
C TYR A 397 6.25 -29.43 -12.97
N PHE A 398 6.12 -28.91 -11.75
CA PHE A 398 6.82 -29.46 -10.60
C PHE A 398 6.46 -30.93 -10.37
N LEU A 399 5.17 -31.30 -10.48
CA LEU A 399 4.69 -32.69 -10.45
C LEU A 399 5.28 -33.53 -11.59
N SER A 400 5.35 -32.97 -12.80
CA SER A 400 5.91 -33.66 -13.96
C SER A 400 7.39 -34.00 -13.75
N LEU A 401 8.18 -33.06 -13.23
CA LEU A 401 9.59 -33.28 -12.88
C LEU A 401 9.76 -34.38 -11.82
N PHE A 402 8.86 -34.43 -10.85
CA PHE A 402 8.88 -35.49 -9.84
C PHE A 402 8.54 -36.86 -10.42
N VAL A 403 7.49 -36.95 -11.24
CA VAL A 403 7.09 -38.21 -11.90
C VAL A 403 8.21 -38.74 -12.80
N GLU A 404 8.91 -37.86 -13.53
CA GLU A 404 10.09 -38.24 -14.32
C GLU A 404 11.22 -38.82 -13.45
N ASN A 405 11.53 -38.19 -12.32
CA ASN A 405 12.53 -38.69 -11.38
C ASN A 405 12.13 -40.04 -10.75
N MET A 406 10.84 -40.24 -10.46
CA MET A 406 10.32 -41.52 -9.97
C MET A 406 10.47 -42.64 -11.00
N LYS A 407 10.14 -42.37 -12.27
CA LYS A 407 10.29 -43.36 -13.36
C LYS A 407 11.74 -43.84 -13.51
N LYS A 408 12.73 -42.96 -13.30
CA LYS A 408 14.16 -43.32 -13.37
C LYS A 408 14.63 -44.26 -12.24
N ARG A 409 13.91 -44.31 -11.12
CA ARG A 409 14.30 -45.09 -9.93
C ARG A 409 13.65 -46.47 -9.84
N LEU A 410 12.62 -46.73 -10.62
CA LEU A 410 11.93 -48.03 -10.64
C LEU A 410 12.65 -48.98 -11.62
N PRO A 411 13.10 -50.18 -11.18
CA PRO A 411 13.72 -51.16 -12.05
C PRO A 411 12.74 -51.67 -13.12
N GLU A 412 13.26 -51.95 -14.31
CA GLU A 412 12.51 -52.33 -15.52
C GLU A 412 11.55 -53.52 -15.31
N ARG A 413 10.29 -53.23 -14.94
CA ARG A 413 9.15 -54.10 -15.27
C ARG A 413 8.12 -53.29 -16.05
N ARG A 414 8.02 -53.64 -17.34
CA ARG A 414 7.23 -52.97 -18.37
C ARG A 414 5.72 -53.18 -18.09
N GLN A 415 4.94 -52.12 -18.31
CA GLN A 415 3.47 -52.00 -18.30
C GLN A 415 2.74 -51.59 -17.00
N SER A 416 3.29 -51.78 -15.79
CA SER A 416 2.58 -51.42 -14.53
C SER A 416 2.98 -50.08 -13.87
N SER A 417 3.91 -49.32 -14.44
CA SER A 417 4.48 -48.13 -13.78
C SER A 417 3.56 -46.90 -13.78
N ALA A 418 2.75 -46.70 -14.83
CA ALA A 418 1.88 -45.52 -14.95
C ALA A 418 0.64 -45.63 -14.05
N GLU A 419 0.01 -46.81 -14.01
CA GLU A 419 -1.13 -47.09 -13.12
C GLU A 419 -0.72 -47.05 -11.65
N CYS A 420 0.46 -47.58 -11.31
CA CYS A 420 1.02 -47.49 -9.96
C CYS A 420 1.26 -46.03 -9.53
N VAL A 421 1.87 -45.20 -10.39
CA VAL A 421 2.06 -43.77 -10.10
C VAL A 421 0.72 -43.06 -9.93
N LYS A 422 -0.26 -43.33 -10.79
CA LYS A 422 -1.61 -42.76 -10.69
C LYS A 422 -2.30 -43.16 -9.39
N ALA A 423 -2.25 -44.43 -8.99
CA ALA A 423 -2.83 -44.92 -7.75
C ALA A 423 -2.19 -44.25 -6.53
N ASN A 424 -0.86 -44.12 -6.50
CA ASN A 424 -0.15 -43.49 -5.39
C ASN A 424 -0.45 -41.98 -5.30
N LEU A 425 -0.53 -41.27 -6.44
CA LEU A 425 -0.90 -39.85 -6.48
C LEU A 425 -2.34 -39.63 -5.99
N LEU A 426 -3.28 -40.48 -6.39
CA LEU A 426 -4.67 -40.42 -5.92
C LEU A 426 -4.78 -40.68 -4.42
N ALA A 427 -4.05 -41.67 -3.91
CA ALA A 427 -4.02 -41.97 -2.48
C ALA A 427 -3.43 -40.79 -1.67
N LEU A 428 -2.32 -40.21 -2.14
CA LEU A 428 -1.70 -39.03 -1.52
C LEU A 428 -2.63 -37.81 -1.55
N GLY A 429 -3.30 -37.56 -2.68
CA GLY A 429 -4.26 -36.46 -2.80
C GLY A 429 -5.50 -36.65 -1.94
N LYS A 430 -5.97 -37.89 -1.77
CA LYS A 430 -7.06 -38.23 -0.84
C LYS A 430 -6.70 -37.92 0.61
N LEU A 431 -5.48 -38.29 1.02
CA LEU A 431 -4.95 -37.94 2.34
C LEU A 431 -4.86 -36.42 2.51
N ALA A 432 -4.28 -35.73 1.52
CA ALA A 432 -4.14 -34.29 1.53
C ALA A 432 -5.48 -33.57 1.71
N PHE A 433 -6.51 -34.00 0.97
CA PHE A 433 -7.87 -33.44 1.06
C PHE A 433 -8.51 -33.68 2.44
N LYS A 434 -8.44 -34.91 2.98
CA LYS A 434 -9.02 -35.21 4.30
C LYS A 434 -8.33 -34.46 5.43
N GLU A 435 -7.00 -34.37 5.41
CA GLU A 435 -6.28 -33.65 6.46
C GLU A 435 -6.46 -32.13 6.31
N LEU A 436 -6.66 -31.63 5.08
CA LEU A 436 -7.04 -30.23 4.85
C LEU A 436 -8.43 -29.94 5.43
N GLU A 437 -9.41 -30.84 5.27
CA GLU A 437 -10.75 -30.70 5.88
C GLU A 437 -10.72 -30.72 7.41
N LYS A 438 -9.79 -31.48 8.01
CA LYS A 438 -9.58 -31.51 9.46
C LYS A 438 -8.74 -30.35 10.00
N GLY A 439 -8.05 -29.61 9.12
CA GLY A 439 -7.09 -28.57 9.50
C GLY A 439 -5.80 -29.11 10.12
N HIS A 440 -5.43 -30.36 9.83
CA HIS A 440 -4.20 -30.97 10.34
C HIS A 440 -3.02 -30.79 9.37
N LEU A 441 -1.87 -30.37 9.91
CA LEU A 441 -0.60 -30.21 9.17
C LEU A 441 0.30 -31.46 9.22
N ILE A 442 0.11 -32.31 10.23
CA ILE A 442 0.91 -33.54 10.46
C ILE A 442 -0.02 -34.74 10.43
N PHE A 443 0.43 -35.86 9.87
CA PHE A 443 -0.26 -37.13 9.85
C PHE A 443 0.69 -38.30 10.18
N TYR A 444 0.14 -39.41 10.68
CA TYR A 444 0.89 -40.58 11.16
C TYR A 444 0.84 -41.77 10.20
N GLU A 445 1.66 -42.78 10.48
CA GLU A 445 1.59 -44.07 9.79
C GLU A 445 0.18 -44.70 9.84
N SER A 446 -0.52 -44.55 10.96
CA SER A 446 -1.93 -44.96 11.10
C SER A 446 -2.86 -44.22 10.12
N ASP A 447 -2.66 -42.91 9.91
CA ASP A 447 -3.43 -42.12 8.94
C ASP A 447 -3.12 -42.50 7.49
N LEU A 448 -1.87 -42.89 7.20
CA LEU A 448 -1.47 -43.43 5.88
C LEU A 448 -2.17 -44.76 5.58
N LYS A 449 -2.14 -45.69 6.54
CA LYS A 449 -2.80 -47.00 6.43
C LYS A 449 -4.31 -46.86 6.24
N LEU A 450 -4.96 -45.96 7.00
CA LEU A 450 -6.39 -45.65 6.86
C LEU A 450 -6.76 -45.12 5.46
N ASN A 451 -5.81 -44.55 4.72
CA ASN A 451 -6.01 -44.05 3.37
C ASN A 451 -5.44 -44.97 2.28
N GLY A 452 -4.96 -46.16 2.64
CA GLY A 452 -4.46 -47.17 1.71
C GLY A 452 -3.06 -46.89 1.17
N ILE A 453 -2.24 -46.12 1.88
CA ILE A 453 -0.84 -45.85 1.53
C ILE A 453 0.07 -46.70 2.41
N ASP A 454 0.92 -47.52 1.79
CA ASP A 454 1.96 -48.25 2.51
C ASP A 454 3.17 -47.34 2.83
N VAL A 455 3.93 -47.66 3.89
CA VAL A 455 5.12 -46.90 4.33
C VAL A 455 6.20 -46.86 3.24
N ALA A 456 6.31 -47.94 2.46
CA ALA A 456 7.19 -47.97 1.28
C ALA A 456 6.76 -46.97 0.21
N GLN A 457 5.45 -46.83 -0.04
CA GLN A 457 4.89 -45.83 -0.97
C GLN A 457 5.05 -44.41 -0.43
N ALA A 458 4.84 -44.18 0.87
CA ALA A 458 5.02 -42.88 1.51
C ALA A 458 6.49 -42.41 1.47
N SER A 459 7.44 -43.37 1.55
CA SER A 459 8.88 -43.12 1.38
C SER A 459 9.25 -42.64 -0.02
N MET A 460 8.49 -43.02 -1.06
CA MET A 460 8.72 -42.56 -2.43
C MET A 460 8.45 -41.06 -2.62
N PHE A 461 7.59 -40.47 -1.80
CA PHE A 461 7.23 -39.04 -1.88
C PHE A 461 8.12 -38.13 -0.99
N SER A 462 9.01 -38.73 -0.21
CA SER A 462 9.88 -38.06 0.76
C SER A 462 10.91 -37.15 0.10
N GLY A 463 11.11 -35.95 0.65
CA GLY A 463 12.12 -34.97 0.24
C GLY A 463 11.69 -34.04 -0.91
N VAL A 464 10.53 -34.28 -1.54
CA VAL A 464 9.97 -33.40 -2.59
C VAL A 464 8.59 -32.88 -2.20
N TYR A 465 7.70 -33.76 -1.73
CA TYR A 465 6.33 -33.39 -1.36
C TYR A 465 6.00 -33.68 0.09
N THR A 466 6.47 -34.81 0.60
CA THR A 466 6.37 -35.16 2.01
C THR A 466 7.74 -35.06 2.68
N GLN A 467 7.76 -34.71 3.96
CA GLN A 467 8.95 -34.81 4.80
C GLN A 467 8.73 -35.98 5.78
N ILE A 468 9.68 -36.91 5.81
CA ILE A 468 9.69 -38.03 6.76
C ILE A 468 10.65 -37.69 7.89
N PHE A 469 10.19 -37.86 9.13
CA PHE A 469 11.02 -37.71 10.30
C PHE A 469 11.42 -39.08 10.88
N ASN A 470 12.65 -39.15 11.42
CA ASN A 470 13.33 -40.31 12.03
C ASN A 470 13.99 -41.36 11.11
N GLU A 471 15.08 -41.00 10.43
CA GLU A 471 16.14 -42.00 10.15
C GLU A 471 17.23 -42.04 11.26
N GLU A 472 17.42 -40.96 12.03
CA GLU A 472 18.61 -40.81 12.90
C GLU A 472 18.37 -41.00 14.43
N LEU A 473 17.13 -40.97 14.92
CA LEU A 473 16.83 -41.15 16.35
C LEU A 473 16.33 -42.57 16.65
N THR A 474 17.18 -43.40 17.25
CA THR A 474 16.98 -44.81 17.64
C THR A 474 15.86 -45.08 18.67
N LEU A 475 15.05 -44.09 19.04
CA LEU A 475 14.14 -44.13 20.20
C LEU A 475 12.63 -44.25 19.86
N CYS A 476 12.23 -44.42 18.58
CA CYS A 476 10.82 -44.33 18.16
C CYS A 476 10.35 -45.49 17.26
N GLN A 477 9.12 -45.97 17.49
CA GLN A 477 8.46 -47.06 16.74
C GLN A 477 7.47 -46.61 15.64
N GLU A 478 7.03 -45.35 15.59
CA GLU A 478 6.02 -44.86 14.61
C GLU A 478 6.53 -43.64 13.84
N LYS A 479 6.38 -43.64 12.50
CA LYS A 479 6.87 -42.57 11.60
C LYS A 479 5.83 -41.43 11.44
N MET A 480 6.30 -40.18 11.47
CA MET A 480 5.48 -38.98 11.22
C MET A 480 5.75 -38.40 9.82
N PHE A 481 4.72 -37.83 9.22
CA PHE A 481 4.74 -37.26 7.89
C PHE A 481 4.06 -35.88 7.88
N CYS A 482 4.60 -34.95 7.09
CA CYS A 482 3.93 -33.71 6.73
C CYS A 482 4.22 -33.36 5.28
N PHE A 483 3.45 -32.44 4.70
CA PHE A 483 3.82 -31.84 3.41
C PHE A 483 4.90 -30.78 3.63
N VAL A 484 5.83 -30.64 2.68
CA VAL A 484 6.91 -29.62 2.73
C VAL A 484 6.34 -28.20 2.87
N HIS A 485 5.16 -27.95 2.31
CA HIS A 485 4.43 -26.71 2.43
C HIS A 485 2.92 -26.92 2.33
N LEU A 486 2.11 -26.07 2.97
CA LEU A 486 0.64 -26.16 2.94
C LEU A 486 0.09 -26.06 1.51
N SER A 487 0.65 -25.20 0.66
CA SER A 487 0.24 -25.10 -0.75
C SER A 487 0.45 -26.38 -1.56
N ILE A 488 1.39 -27.24 -1.16
CA ILE A 488 1.56 -28.56 -1.78
C ILE A 488 0.40 -29.48 -1.38
N GLN A 489 0.01 -29.46 -0.10
CA GLN A 489 -1.17 -30.19 0.38
C GLN A 489 -2.44 -29.71 -0.33
N GLU A 490 -2.64 -28.40 -0.46
CA GLU A 490 -3.77 -27.79 -1.15
C GLU A 490 -3.80 -28.17 -2.64
N PHE A 491 -2.64 -28.21 -3.31
CA PHE A 491 -2.52 -28.67 -4.69
C PHE A 491 -2.92 -30.14 -4.85
N PHE A 492 -2.39 -31.05 -4.03
CA PHE A 492 -2.73 -32.47 -4.08
C PHE A 492 -4.20 -32.73 -3.73
N ALA A 493 -4.76 -31.97 -2.80
CA ALA A 493 -6.17 -32.00 -2.49
C ALA A 493 -7.01 -31.60 -3.71
N ALA A 494 -6.66 -30.50 -4.38
CA ALA A 494 -7.35 -30.04 -5.59
C ALA A 494 -7.22 -31.08 -6.73
N LEU A 495 -6.03 -31.65 -6.92
CA LEU A 495 -5.78 -32.70 -7.90
C LEU A 495 -6.62 -33.94 -7.64
N TYR A 496 -6.79 -34.35 -6.38
CA TYR A 496 -7.66 -35.47 -6.01
C TYR A 496 -9.12 -35.20 -6.33
N VAL A 497 -9.64 -34.03 -5.95
CA VAL A 497 -11.03 -33.65 -6.25
C VAL A 497 -11.26 -33.64 -7.76
N PHE A 498 -10.32 -33.05 -8.51
CA PHE A 498 -10.35 -32.98 -9.97
C PHE A 498 -10.35 -34.36 -10.62
N LEU A 499 -9.36 -35.21 -10.30
CA LEU A 499 -9.22 -36.54 -10.90
C LEU A 499 -10.36 -37.49 -10.51
N THR A 500 -10.84 -37.45 -9.26
CA THR A 500 -11.96 -38.29 -8.80
C THR A 500 -13.26 -37.94 -9.52
N PHE A 501 -13.50 -36.65 -9.79
CA PHE A 501 -14.66 -36.24 -10.55
C PHE A 501 -14.56 -36.67 -12.03
N HIS A 502 -13.41 -36.39 -12.68
CA HIS A 502 -13.25 -36.66 -14.11
C HIS A 502 -13.08 -38.15 -14.44
N ASN A 503 -12.53 -38.95 -13.52
CA ASN A 503 -12.39 -40.40 -13.73
C ASN A 503 -13.63 -41.17 -13.28
N ASP A 504 -14.18 -40.85 -12.10
CA ASP A 504 -15.18 -41.68 -11.42
C ASP A 504 -16.58 -41.04 -11.35
N ASN A 505 -16.77 -39.84 -11.91
CA ASN A 505 -18.00 -39.03 -11.82
C ASN A 505 -18.45 -38.72 -10.38
N ASN A 506 -17.51 -38.66 -9.43
CA ASN A 506 -17.83 -38.49 -8.03
C ASN A 506 -17.42 -37.11 -7.52
N ASN A 507 -18.41 -36.26 -7.21
CA ASN A 507 -18.19 -34.97 -6.58
C ASN A 507 -18.05 -35.14 -5.05
N VAL A 508 -16.81 -35.16 -4.56
CA VAL A 508 -16.49 -35.33 -3.14
C VAL A 508 -16.81 -34.10 -2.28
N LEU A 509 -17.06 -32.93 -2.90
CA LEU A 509 -17.41 -31.70 -2.17
C LEU A 509 -18.87 -31.67 -1.73
N VAL A 510 -19.74 -32.47 -2.37
CA VAL A 510 -21.17 -32.51 -2.09
C VAL A 510 -21.51 -33.85 -1.42
N LYS A 511 -21.98 -33.81 -0.16
CA LYS A 511 -22.53 -34.99 0.50
C LYS A 511 -23.81 -35.41 -0.23
N LYS A 512 -23.86 -36.63 -0.77
CA LYS A 512 -25.08 -37.19 -1.38
C LYS A 512 -26.20 -37.23 -0.33
N SER A 513 -27.15 -36.31 -0.38
CA SER A 513 -28.42 -36.47 0.31
C SER A 513 -29.29 -37.45 -0.49
N SER A 514 -30.00 -38.34 0.21
CA SER A 514 -30.85 -39.38 -0.35
C SER A 514 -32.06 -38.85 -1.17
N SER A 515 -32.24 -37.52 -1.25
CA SER A 515 -33.45 -36.85 -1.75
C SER A 515 -33.36 -36.29 -3.18
N SER A 516 -32.20 -36.37 -3.86
CA SER A 516 -31.95 -35.65 -5.13
C SER A 516 -32.39 -36.38 -6.42
N ARG A 517 -33.41 -37.24 -6.36
CA ARG A 517 -33.94 -38.00 -7.53
C ARG A 517 -35.04 -37.31 -8.34
N TRP A 518 -35.42 -36.06 -8.04
CA TRP A 518 -36.72 -35.55 -8.49
C TRP A 518 -36.74 -34.13 -9.10
N PHE A 519 -35.83 -33.74 -10.00
CA PHE A 519 -36.03 -32.52 -10.84
C PHE A 519 -35.39 -32.64 -12.25
N PRO A 520 -36.09 -32.25 -13.35
CA PRO A 520 -35.69 -32.55 -14.73
C PRO A 520 -34.92 -31.42 -15.46
N PHE A 521 -34.36 -30.41 -14.77
CA PHE A 521 -33.39 -29.46 -15.35
C PHE A 521 -32.06 -29.60 -14.61
N ARG A 522 -31.23 -30.56 -15.02
CA ARG A 522 -29.94 -30.83 -14.36
C ARG A 522 -28.86 -29.94 -14.96
N GLU A 523 -28.39 -28.93 -14.21
CA GLU A 523 -27.10 -28.28 -14.46
C GLU A 523 -26.00 -29.36 -14.64
N SER A 524 -24.98 -29.11 -15.48
CA SER A 524 -23.91 -30.09 -15.68
C SER A 524 -23.29 -30.49 -14.33
N SER A 525 -22.94 -31.77 -14.16
CA SER A 525 -22.33 -32.24 -12.90
C SER A 525 -21.02 -31.52 -12.59
N GLU A 526 -20.35 -31.02 -13.63
CA GLU A 526 -19.10 -30.26 -13.58
C GLU A 526 -19.31 -28.82 -13.08
N LEU A 527 -20.33 -28.10 -13.57
CA LEU A 527 -20.65 -26.75 -13.08
C LEU A 527 -20.93 -26.77 -11.57
N ASN A 528 -21.67 -27.80 -11.13
CA ASN A 528 -21.97 -28.02 -9.72
C ASN A 528 -20.72 -28.27 -8.87
N LEU A 529 -19.69 -28.93 -9.41
CA LEU A 529 -18.42 -29.12 -8.71
C LEU A 529 -17.74 -27.79 -8.42
N TYR A 530 -17.56 -26.95 -9.45
CA TYR A 530 -16.86 -25.68 -9.29
C TYR A 530 -17.66 -24.67 -8.47
N LYS A 531 -18.98 -24.59 -8.65
CA LYS A 531 -19.85 -23.77 -7.77
C LYS A 531 -19.74 -24.19 -6.31
N ALA A 532 -19.79 -25.50 -6.02
CA ALA A 532 -19.64 -26.01 -4.66
C ALA A 532 -18.26 -25.68 -4.06
N ALA A 533 -17.19 -25.74 -4.87
CA ALA A 533 -15.86 -25.35 -4.43
C ALA A 533 -15.75 -23.86 -4.10
N ILE A 534 -16.34 -22.99 -4.93
CA ILE A 534 -16.39 -21.54 -4.71
C ILE A 534 -17.12 -21.24 -3.40
N GLU A 535 -18.28 -21.86 -3.16
CA GLU A 535 -19.03 -21.66 -1.92
C GLU A 535 -18.26 -22.16 -0.70
N LYS A 536 -17.60 -23.31 -0.79
CA LYS A 536 -16.78 -23.85 0.30
C LYS A 536 -15.62 -22.93 0.67
N ALA A 537 -14.99 -22.28 -0.31
CA ALA A 537 -13.95 -21.29 -0.07
C ALA A 537 -14.52 -20.00 0.55
N LEU A 538 -15.66 -19.50 0.06
CA LEU A 538 -16.30 -18.29 0.59
C LEU A 538 -16.83 -18.45 2.02
N GLN A 539 -17.25 -19.66 2.40
CA GLN A 539 -17.69 -20.00 3.76
C GLN A 539 -16.53 -20.18 4.75
N SER A 540 -15.30 -20.37 4.27
CA SER A 540 -14.12 -20.56 5.11
C SER A 540 -13.62 -19.22 5.66
N GLU A 541 -13.82 -18.96 6.96
CA GLU A 541 -13.38 -17.73 7.62
C GLU A 541 -11.85 -17.56 7.62
N SER A 542 -11.09 -18.65 7.73
CA SER A 542 -9.62 -18.62 7.72
C SER A 542 -9.01 -18.68 6.30
N GLY A 543 -9.84 -18.85 5.26
CA GLY A 543 -9.38 -18.91 3.88
C GLY A 543 -8.58 -20.18 3.50
N HIS A 544 -8.56 -21.22 4.33
CA HIS A 544 -7.78 -22.47 4.09
C HIS A 544 -8.19 -23.27 2.83
N PHE A 545 -9.21 -22.83 2.09
CA PHE A 545 -9.60 -23.39 0.79
C PHE A 545 -9.31 -22.45 -0.39
N ASP A 546 -8.71 -21.28 -0.17
CA ASP A 546 -8.51 -20.28 -1.23
C ASP A 546 -7.53 -20.74 -2.31
N ILE A 547 -6.33 -21.19 -1.90
CA ILE A 547 -5.34 -21.74 -2.83
C ILE A 547 -5.83 -23.05 -3.43
N PHE A 548 -6.51 -23.89 -2.64
CA PHE A 548 -7.18 -25.09 -3.14
C PHE A 548 -8.14 -24.76 -4.29
N LEU A 549 -8.98 -23.72 -4.13
CA LEU A 549 -9.92 -23.27 -5.16
C LEU A 549 -9.19 -22.78 -6.42
N ARG A 550 -8.13 -21.98 -6.25
CA ARG A 550 -7.28 -21.52 -7.35
C ARG A 550 -6.72 -22.68 -8.16
N PHE A 551 -6.15 -23.69 -7.50
CA PHE A 551 -5.64 -24.89 -8.15
C PHE A 551 -6.74 -25.69 -8.84
N LEU A 552 -7.89 -25.90 -8.19
CA LEU A 552 -8.99 -26.66 -8.77
C LEU A 552 -9.51 -26.02 -10.06
N LEU A 553 -9.66 -24.69 -10.06
CA LEU A 553 -10.06 -23.94 -11.26
C LEU A 553 -8.96 -23.92 -12.32
N GLY A 554 -7.69 -23.75 -11.92
CA GLY A 554 -6.56 -23.83 -12.85
C GLY A 554 -6.44 -25.21 -13.51
N LEU A 555 -6.71 -26.31 -12.79
CA LEU A 555 -6.70 -27.68 -13.34
C LEU A 555 -7.78 -27.89 -14.40
N SER A 556 -8.86 -27.10 -14.37
CA SER A 556 -9.93 -27.16 -15.39
C SER A 556 -9.50 -26.63 -16.77
N MET A 557 -8.39 -25.90 -16.86
CA MET A 557 -7.91 -25.33 -18.11
C MET A 557 -7.38 -26.41 -19.07
N GLU A 558 -7.85 -26.41 -20.32
CA GLU A 558 -7.43 -27.37 -21.36
C GLU A 558 -5.91 -27.44 -21.52
N SER A 559 -5.21 -26.30 -21.49
CA SER A 559 -3.74 -26.25 -21.57
C SER A 559 -3.04 -27.01 -20.44
N ASN A 560 -3.66 -27.06 -19.25
CA ASN A 560 -3.15 -27.77 -18.08
C ASN A 560 -3.52 -29.27 -18.12
N GLN A 561 -4.66 -29.60 -18.72
CA GLN A 561 -5.12 -30.99 -18.87
C GLN A 561 -4.23 -31.80 -19.81
N VAL A 562 -3.66 -31.18 -20.86
CA VAL A 562 -2.70 -31.86 -21.76
C VAL A 562 -1.55 -32.50 -20.97
N LEU A 563 -1.04 -31.80 -19.96
CA LEU A 563 0.04 -32.27 -19.08
C LEU A 563 -0.40 -33.40 -18.15
N LEU A 564 -1.70 -33.48 -17.84
CA LEU A 564 -2.31 -34.47 -16.94
C LEU A 564 -3.01 -35.62 -17.68
N LYS A 565 -2.97 -35.64 -19.01
CA LYS A 565 -3.70 -36.60 -19.85
C LYS A 565 -3.43 -38.07 -19.48
N HIS A 566 -2.22 -38.38 -19.03
CA HIS A 566 -1.82 -39.72 -18.58
C HIS A 566 -2.44 -40.14 -17.24
N LEU A 567 -3.01 -39.21 -16.48
CA LEU A 567 -3.71 -39.44 -15.20
C LEU A 567 -5.24 -39.47 -15.35
N MET A 568 -5.78 -39.01 -16.49
CA MET A 568 -7.22 -38.92 -16.76
C MET A 568 -7.72 -40.11 -17.59
N THR A 569 -8.95 -40.58 -17.35
CA THR A 569 -9.62 -41.63 -18.15
C THR A 569 -10.68 -41.08 -19.10
N THR A 570 -11.34 -39.97 -18.75
CA THR A 570 -12.29 -39.27 -19.63
C THR A 570 -12.07 -37.77 -19.56
N ASP A 571 -12.06 -37.12 -20.72
CA ASP A 571 -12.13 -35.66 -20.82
C ASP A 571 -13.61 -35.26 -20.85
N ARG A 572 -14.04 -34.55 -19.82
CA ARG A 572 -15.44 -34.12 -19.64
C ARG A 572 -15.57 -32.60 -19.61
N THR A 573 -14.52 -31.90 -20.01
CA THR A 573 -14.49 -30.45 -19.87
C THR A 573 -15.23 -29.79 -21.01
N HIS A 574 -16.21 -28.96 -20.66
CA HIS A 574 -17.01 -28.24 -21.63
C HIS A 574 -16.70 -26.74 -21.56
N GLN A 575 -16.31 -26.14 -22.68
CA GLN A 575 -16.03 -24.70 -22.79
C GLN A 575 -17.19 -23.82 -22.28
N ARG A 576 -18.44 -24.31 -22.46
CA ARG A 576 -19.66 -23.67 -21.94
C ARG A 576 -19.71 -23.63 -20.40
N THR A 577 -19.31 -24.72 -19.73
CA THR A 577 -19.23 -24.77 -18.26
C THR A 577 -18.27 -23.69 -17.73
N ARG A 578 -17.12 -23.50 -18.39
CA ARG A 578 -16.12 -22.51 -17.95
C ARG A 578 -16.64 -21.08 -18.03
N ALA A 579 -17.32 -20.70 -19.11
CA ALA A 579 -17.92 -19.39 -19.25
C ALA A 579 -18.97 -19.12 -18.14
N GLU A 580 -19.75 -20.14 -17.78
CA GLU A 580 -20.72 -20.06 -16.69
C GLU A 580 -20.04 -19.94 -15.30
N VAL A 581 -18.93 -20.64 -15.07
CA VAL A 581 -18.11 -20.48 -13.85
C VAL A 581 -17.50 -19.08 -13.75
N GLN A 582 -16.90 -18.57 -14.83
CA GLN A 582 -16.34 -17.21 -14.89
C GLN A 582 -17.42 -16.16 -14.59
N LYS A 583 -18.61 -16.31 -15.19
CA LYS A 583 -19.76 -15.46 -14.91
C LYS A 583 -20.15 -15.52 -13.43
N HIS A 584 -20.24 -16.71 -12.86
CA HIS A 584 -20.59 -16.89 -11.45
C HIS A 584 -19.55 -16.25 -10.50
N ILE A 585 -18.26 -16.38 -10.78
CA ILE A 585 -17.18 -15.74 -10.01
C ILE A 585 -17.35 -14.21 -10.04
N LYS A 586 -17.58 -13.62 -11.22
CA LYS A 586 -17.80 -12.17 -11.35
C LYS A 586 -19.03 -11.69 -10.59
N GLU A 587 -20.13 -12.45 -10.62
CA GLU A 587 -21.33 -12.15 -9.81
C GLU A 587 -21.02 -12.17 -8.31
N LYS A 588 -20.25 -13.16 -7.83
CA LYS A 588 -19.83 -13.22 -6.43
C LYS A 588 -18.89 -12.08 -6.02
N ILE A 589 -18.02 -11.61 -6.92
CA ILE A 589 -17.21 -10.40 -6.69
C ILE A 589 -18.12 -9.17 -6.53
N LYS A 590 -19.16 -9.02 -7.37
CA LYS A 590 -20.11 -7.90 -7.28
C LYS A 590 -20.91 -7.90 -5.98
N LEU A 591 -21.23 -9.08 -5.44
CA LEU A 591 -22.03 -9.23 -4.21
C LEU A 591 -21.21 -9.22 -2.90
N SER A 592 -19.91 -9.50 -2.96
CA SER A 592 -19.07 -9.65 -1.77
C SER A 592 -18.74 -8.30 -1.13
N GLN A 593 -18.82 -8.24 0.21
CA GLN A 593 -18.42 -7.06 0.99
C GLN A 593 -16.98 -7.12 1.50
N SER A 594 -16.34 -8.29 1.44
CA SER A 594 -14.94 -8.48 1.89
C SER A 594 -13.97 -8.26 0.73
N PRO A 595 -13.00 -7.32 0.87
CA PRO A 595 -11.91 -7.12 -0.08
C PRO A 595 -11.10 -8.40 -0.34
N ASP A 596 -10.78 -9.16 0.70
CA ASP A 596 -9.92 -10.34 0.63
C ASP A 596 -10.57 -11.52 -0.09
N ARG A 597 -11.90 -11.64 0.03
CA ARG A 597 -12.69 -12.60 -0.75
C ARG A 597 -12.72 -12.22 -2.23
N CYS A 598 -12.92 -10.94 -2.53
CA CYS A 598 -12.89 -10.45 -3.91
C CYS A 598 -11.52 -10.69 -4.56
N LEU A 599 -10.45 -10.47 -3.80
CA LEU A 599 -9.09 -10.69 -4.23
C LEU A 599 -8.83 -12.18 -4.56
N ASN A 600 -9.24 -13.11 -3.69
CA ASN A 600 -9.10 -14.54 -3.99
C ASN A 600 -9.88 -14.93 -5.26
N LEU A 601 -11.12 -14.45 -5.41
CA LEU A 601 -11.94 -14.68 -6.60
C LEU A 601 -11.31 -14.08 -7.86
N PHE A 602 -10.64 -12.92 -7.75
CA PHE A 602 -9.88 -12.33 -8.85
C PHE A 602 -8.70 -13.21 -9.27
N HIS A 603 -7.95 -13.78 -8.32
CA HIS A 603 -6.91 -14.75 -8.64
C HIS A 603 -7.45 -16.02 -9.29
N CYS A 604 -8.64 -16.44 -8.91
CA CYS A 604 -9.33 -17.54 -9.58
C CYS A 604 -9.62 -17.21 -11.05
N LEU A 605 -10.01 -15.97 -11.38
CA LEU A 605 -10.14 -15.52 -12.78
C LEU A 605 -8.80 -15.55 -13.52
N ASN A 606 -7.70 -15.12 -12.87
CA ASN A 606 -6.36 -15.21 -13.45
C ASN A 606 -5.92 -16.65 -13.73
N GLU A 607 -6.20 -17.61 -12.84
CA GLU A 607 -5.91 -19.04 -13.09
C GLU A 607 -6.75 -19.59 -14.27
N LEU A 608 -7.94 -19.04 -14.49
CA LEU A 608 -8.80 -19.34 -15.65
C LEU A 608 -8.39 -18.56 -16.92
N ASN A 609 -7.30 -17.80 -16.87
CA ASN A 609 -6.81 -16.90 -17.93
C ASN A 609 -7.90 -15.92 -18.41
N ASP A 610 -8.77 -15.49 -17.49
CA ASP A 610 -9.84 -14.53 -17.75
C ASP A 610 -9.42 -13.12 -17.35
N HIS A 611 -8.94 -12.37 -18.34
CA HIS A 611 -8.62 -10.94 -18.19
C HIS A 611 -9.82 -10.03 -18.50
N SER A 612 -10.99 -10.59 -18.82
CA SER A 612 -12.12 -9.78 -19.28
C SER A 612 -12.69 -8.89 -18.17
N LEU A 613 -12.55 -9.23 -16.88
CA LEU A 613 -12.91 -8.30 -15.79
C LEU A 613 -11.96 -7.10 -15.76
N VAL A 614 -10.66 -7.32 -15.97
CA VAL A 614 -9.67 -6.23 -16.07
C VAL A 614 -9.97 -5.38 -17.30
N GLN A 615 -10.28 -6.00 -18.44
CA GLN A 615 -10.66 -5.30 -19.67
C GLN A 615 -12.01 -4.59 -19.56
N GLU A 616 -13.00 -5.15 -18.87
CA GLU A 616 -14.31 -4.52 -18.61
C GLU A 616 -14.08 -3.27 -17.77
N ILE A 617 -13.34 -3.40 -16.67
CA ILE A 617 -12.93 -2.31 -15.79
C ILE A 617 -12.10 -1.25 -16.58
N GLN A 618 -11.15 -1.68 -17.41
CA GLN A 618 -10.36 -0.81 -18.30
C GLN A 618 -11.17 -0.12 -19.39
N SER A 619 -12.14 -0.82 -19.99
CA SER A 619 -13.02 -0.28 -21.03
C SER A 619 -14.00 0.75 -20.45
N HIS A 620 -14.48 0.52 -19.22
CA HIS A 620 -15.19 1.52 -18.45
C HIS A 620 -14.29 2.76 -18.21
N PHE A 621 -12.97 2.61 -18.03
CA PHE A 621 -12.04 3.75 -17.93
C PHE A 621 -11.85 4.50 -19.25
N VAL A 622 -11.73 3.81 -20.39
CA VAL A 622 -11.60 4.48 -21.69
C VAL A 622 -12.88 5.25 -22.04
N SER A 623 -14.04 4.80 -21.56
CA SER A 623 -15.33 5.49 -21.74
C SER A 623 -15.51 6.75 -20.85
N GLY A 624 -14.61 7.01 -19.90
CA GLY A 624 -14.49 8.29 -19.20
C GLY A 624 -15.60 8.65 -18.20
N ARG A 625 -16.45 7.71 -17.77
CA ARG A 625 -17.52 7.98 -16.80
C ARG A 625 -17.78 6.81 -15.85
N LEU A 626 -17.15 6.82 -14.69
CA LEU A 626 -17.65 6.09 -13.51
C LEU A 626 -18.32 7.10 -12.59
N LYS A 627 -19.61 6.91 -12.29
CA LYS A 627 -20.26 7.65 -11.21
C LYS A 627 -19.80 7.02 -9.90
N SER A 628 -19.20 7.81 -9.00
CA SER A 628 -18.66 7.33 -7.72
C SER A 628 -19.66 6.59 -6.83
N ALA A 629 -20.96 6.82 -7.04
CA ALA A 629 -22.04 6.19 -6.28
C ALA A 629 -22.29 4.70 -6.62
N ASP A 630 -21.67 4.16 -7.68
CA ASP A 630 -22.03 2.82 -8.19
C ASP A 630 -21.07 1.70 -7.74
N LEU A 631 -19.91 2.01 -7.16
CA LEU A 631 -18.89 1.02 -6.77
C LEU A 631 -18.89 0.75 -5.26
N SER A 632 -19.04 -0.51 -4.86
CA SER A 632 -18.91 -0.96 -3.48
C SER A 632 -17.46 -0.86 -2.98
N PRO A 633 -17.21 -0.81 -1.65
CA PRO A 633 -15.86 -0.80 -1.09
C PRO A 633 -14.98 -1.97 -1.58
N ALA A 634 -15.59 -3.13 -1.82
CA ALA A 634 -14.89 -4.31 -2.31
C ALA A 634 -14.54 -4.21 -3.80
N GLN A 635 -15.40 -3.56 -4.60
CA GLN A 635 -15.08 -3.24 -6.00
C GLN A 635 -13.96 -2.20 -6.09
N TRP A 636 -13.95 -1.19 -5.22
CA TRP A 636 -12.82 -0.26 -5.08
C TRP A 636 -11.52 -0.98 -4.71
N ALA A 637 -11.56 -1.91 -3.75
CA ALA A 637 -10.38 -2.68 -3.38
C ALA A 637 -9.88 -3.56 -4.54
N THR A 638 -10.80 -4.17 -5.29
CA THR A 638 -10.48 -4.95 -6.49
C THR A 638 -9.87 -4.06 -7.57
N LEU A 639 -10.43 -2.87 -7.79
CA LEU A 639 -9.91 -1.88 -8.73
C LEU A 639 -8.49 -1.45 -8.37
N VAL A 640 -8.29 -1.01 -7.12
CA VAL A 640 -6.96 -0.64 -6.62
C VAL A 640 -6.00 -1.81 -6.76
N PHE A 641 -6.45 -3.04 -6.50
CA PHE A 641 -5.63 -4.23 -6.72
C PHE A 641 -5.24 -4.38 -8.18
N VAL A 642 -6.18 -4.34 -9.11
CA VAL A 642 -5.93 -4.48 -10.56
C VAL A 642 -4.95 -3.41 -11.04
N LEU A 643 -5.16 -2.13 -10.67
CA LEU A 643 -4.28 -1.03 -11.10
C LEU A 643 -2.86 -1.16 -10.54
N LEU A 644 -2.71 -1.61 -9.28
CA LEU A 644 -1.40 -1.85 -8.67
C LEU A 644 -0.72 -3.15 -9.13
N THR A 645 -1.45 -4.02 -9.83
CA THR A 645 -0.96 -5.33 -10.29
C THR A 645 -0.95 -5.48 -11.81
N SER A 646 -1.29 -4.42 -12.55
CA SER A 646 -1.08 -4.35 -14.00
C SER A 646 0.40 -4.53 -14.35
N GLU A 647 0.70 -5.15 -15.50
CA GLU A 647 2.06 -5.30 -16.02
C GLU A 647 2.65 -3.96 -16.51
N GLU A 648 1.79 -3.01 -16.86
CA GLU A 648 2.18 -1.66 -17.26
C GLU A 648 2.33 -0.76 -16.03
N GLU A 649 3.52 -0.16 -15.86
CA GLU A 649 3.71 0.90 -14.86
C GLU A 649 2.82 2.10 -15.20
N LEU A 650 1.92 2.46 -14.29
CA LEU A 650 1.06 3.62 -14.45
C LEU A 650 1.91 4.90 -14.43
N GLN A 651 2.30 5.40 -15.60
CA GLN A 651 3.08 6.64 -15.69
C GLN A 651 2.27 7.85 -15.22
N GLU A 652 1.00 7.91 -15.62
CA GLU A 652 0.08 9.02 -15.34
C GLU A 652 -1.16 8.53 -14.59
N PHE A 653 -1.40 9.09 -13.41
CA PHE A 653 -2.62 8.95 -12.63
C PHE A 653 -3.51 10.18 -12.86
N ASP A 654 -4.64 10.01 -13.52
CA ASP A 654 -5.61 11.08 -13.78
C ASP A 654 -6.93 10.77 -13.07
N LEU A 655 -7.21 11.50 -11.99
CA LEU A 655 -8.39 11.28 -11.15
C LEU A 655 -9.68 11.49 -11.93
N SER A 656 -9.69 12.37 -12.93
CA SER A 656 -10.86 12.68 -13.73
C SER A 656 -11.33 11.50 -14.60
N ARG A 657 -10.43 10.56 -14.92
CA ARG A 657 -10.76 9.30 -15.62
C ARG A 657 -11.49 8.30 -14.74
N PHE A 658 -11.38 8.44 -13.42
CA PHE A 658 -12.08 7.61 -12.46
C PHE A 658 -13.34 8.32 -12.00
N SER A 659 -13.18 9.34 -11.16
CA SER A 659 -14.26 10.14 -10.62
C SER A 659 -13.69 11.42 -10.04
N ARG A 660 -14.30 12.56 -10.37
CA ARG A 660 -14.00 13.87 -9.79
C ARG A 660 -14.58 13.97 -8.38
N SER A 661 -14.00 13.24 -7.43
CA SER A 661 -14.42 13.28 -6.02
C SER A 661 -13.29 13.00 -5.04
N GLU A 662 -13.39 13.58 -3.86
CA GLU A 662 -12.45 13.34 -2.76
C GLU A 662 -12.46 11.87 -2.31
N GLU A 663 -13.62 11.23 -2.26
CA GLU A 663 -13.72 9.82 -1.89
C GLU A 663 -12.93 8.93 -2.86
N ALA A 664 -13.06 9.18 -4.16
CA ALA A 664 -12.31 8.43 -5.17
C ALA A 664 -10.80 8.65 -5.02
N LEU A 665 -10.36 9.90 -4.77
CA LEU A 665 -8.96 10.20 -4.48
C LEU A 665 -8.46 9.39 -3.29
N LEU A 666 -9.18 9.42 -2.16
CA LEU A 666 -8.79 8.73 -0.93
C LEU A 666 -8.67 7.21 -1.14
N ARG A 667 -9.61 6.61 -1.90
CA ARG A 667 -9.58 5.18 -2.25
C ARG A 667 -8.41 4.83 -3.17
N LEU A 668 -8.05 5.74 -4.08
CA LEU A 668 -7.02 5.54 -5.11
C LEU A 668 -5.63 6.07 -4.73
N LEU A 669 -5.44 6.65 -3.53
CA LEU A 669 -4.12 7.06 -3.04
C LEU A 669 -3.02 6.00 -3.21
N PRO A 670 -3.28 4.69 -3.01
CA PRO A 670 -2.26 3.67 -3.26
C PRO A 670 -1.78 3.64 -4.71
N VAL A 671 -2.68 3.83 -5.68
CA VAL A 671 -2.39 3.84 -7.12
C VAL A 671 -1.61 5.11 -7.49
N MET A 672 -2.01 6.26 -6.93
CA MET A 672 -1.31 7.53 -7.16
C MET A 672 0.17 7.45 -6.75
N ARG A 673 0.50 6.73 -5.66
CA ARG A 673 1.88 6.60 -5.16
C ARG A 673 2.83 5.92 -6.15
N THR A 674 2.31 5.08 -7.04
CA THR A 674 3.12 4.38 -8.04
C THR A 674 3.34 5.19 -9.30
N ALA A 675 2.63 6.30 -9.48
CA ALA A 675 2.70 7.12 -10.69
C ALA A 675 3.85 8.15 -10.65
N GLN A 676 4.24 8.62 -11.84
CA GLN A 676 5.17 9.74 -12.01
C GLN A 676 4.42 11.08 -12.16
N VAL A 677 3.22 11.05 -12.73
CA VAL A 677 2.37 12.23 -12.93
C VAL A 677 1.03 12.00 -12.24
N ALA A 678 0.57 12.96 -11.44
CA ALA A 678 -0.75 12.96 -10.82
C ALA A 678 -1.57 14.18 -11.25
N LYS A 679 -2.63 13.96 -12.03
CA LYS A 679 -3.60 14.97 -12.47
C LYS A 679 -4.84 14.89 -11.60
N LEU A 680 -4.96 15.85 -10.69
CA LEU A 680 -6.05 16.00 -9.73
C LEU A 680 -6.85 17.29 -9.98
N ASN A 681 -6.68 17.90 -11.15
CA ASN A 681 -7.27 19.18 -11.48
C ASN A 681 -8.79 19.09 -11.68
N ALA A 682 -9.53 20.13 -11.26
CA ALA A 682 -10.98 20.23 -11.38
C ALA A 682 -11.73 18.98 -10.84
N CYS A 683 -11.28 18.44 -9.71
CA CYS A 683 -11.79 17.21 -9.10
C CYS A 683 -12.66 17.44 -7.85
N HIS A 684 -13.10 18.68 -7.63
CA HIS A 684 -13.90 19.09 -6.47
C HIS A 684 -13.20 18.78 -5.13
N LEU A 685 -11.87 18.90 -5.11
CA LEU A 685 -11.09 18.71 -3.90
C LEU A 685 -11.15 19.96 -3.02
N THR A 686 -11.16 19.73 -1.71
CA THR A 686 -11.20 20.76 -0.66
C THR A 686 -10.09 20.53 0.36
N MET A 687 -10.02 21.38 1.40
CA MET A 687 -9.04 21.27 2.48
C MET A 687 -9.05 19.90 3.20
N THR A 688 -10.15 19.16 3.20
CA THR A 688 -10.28 17.85 3.88
C THR A 688 -9.31 16.80 3.30
N CYS A 689 -9.15 16.76 1.97
CA CYS A 689 -8.26 15.80 1.33
C CYS A 689 -6.77 16.08 1.61
N CYS A 690 -6.44 17.36 1.88
CA CYS A 690 -5.08 17.81 2.18
C CYS A 690 -4.55 17.29 3.51
N GLU A 691 -5.38 16.74 4.40
CA GLU A 691 -4.91 16.05 5.60
C GLU A 691 -4.30 14.67 5.30
N LYS A 692 -4.78 13.99 4.24
CA LYS A 692 -4.40 12.60 3.91
C LYS A 692 -3.41 12.49 2.75
N LEU A 693 -3.45 13.46 1.82
CA LEU A 693 -2.53 13.57 0.69
C LEU A 693 -1.03 13.60 1.08
N PRO A 694 -0.61 14.26 2.17
CA PRO A 694 0.81 14.46 2.51
C PRO A 694 1.60 13.15 2.60
N ASN A 695 1.03 12.14 3.25
CA ASN A 695 1.66 10.83 3.39
C ASN A 695 1.80 10.10 2.04
N ALA A 696 0.86 10.33 1.13
CA ALA A 696 0.92 9.74 -0.20
C ALA A 696 1.97 10.43 -1.09
N ILE A 697 2.14 11.75 -0.99
CA ILE A 697 3.17 12.49 -1.74
C ILE A 697 4.57 12.11 -1.27
N ARG A 698 4.83 12.11 0.04
CA ARG A 698 6.16 11.82 0.62
C ARG A 698 6.70 10.44 0.23
N SER A 699 5.81 9.46 0.09
CA SER A 699 6.17 8.06 -0.21
C SER A 699 6.12 7.71 -1.71
N SER A 700 5.92 8.70 -2.59
CA SER A 700 5.71 8.48 -4.03
C SER A 700 6.98 8.66 -4.88
N GLN A 701 6.90 8.28 -6.16
CA GLN A 701 7.87 8.66 -7.20
C GLN A 701 7.37 9.83 -8.06
N LEU A 702 6.39 10.61 -7.58
CA LEU A 702 5.79 11.70 -8.34
C LEU A 702 6.82 12.76 -8.71
N ARG A 703 6.82 13.11 -9.99
CA ARG A 703 7.55 14.21 -10.62
C ARG A 703 6.63 15.39 -10.92
N GLU A 704 5.35 15.14 -11.17
CA GLU A 704 4.37 16.18 -11.47
C GLU A 704 3.08 15.96 -10.65
N LEU A 705 2.62 17.04 -10.01
CA LEU A 705 1.35 17.09 -9.29
C LEU A 705 0.55 18.31 -9.76
N ASP A 706 -0.62 18.06 -10.31
CA ASP A 706 -1.57 19.09 -10.74
C ASP A 706 -2.81 19.06 -9.85
N LEU A 707 -2.96 20.09 -9.02
CA LEU A 707 -4.08 20.30 -8.09
C LEU A 707 -5.00 21.43 -8.54
N SER A 708 -4.84 21.94 -9.77
CA SER A 708 -5.46 23.16 -10.24
C SER A 708 -7.00 23.10 -10.24
N ASN A 709 -7.68 24.23 -10.08
CA ASN A 709 -9.15 24.36 -10.10
C ASN A 709 -9.84 23.54 -8.99
N ASN A 710 -9.28 23.55 -7.79
CA ASN A 710 -9.86 22.94 -6.58
C ASN A 710 -9.96 24.01 -5.47
N ASN A 711 -10.81 23.80 -4.46
CA ASN A 711 -10.98 24.78 -3.37
C ASN A 711 -10.11 24.41 -2.16
N LEU A 712 -8.79 24.48 -2.31
CA LEU A 712 -7.85 24.02 -1.28
C LEU A 712 -7.72 25.03 -0.14
N THR A 713 -7.73 26.33 -0.45
CA THR A 713 -7.44 27.45 0.47
C THR A 713 -6.03 27.41 1.07
N ASP A 714 -5.59 28.50 1.70
CA ASP A 714 -4.29 28.55 2.39
C ASP A 714 -4.17 27.46 3.48
N ALA A 715 -5.25 27.20 4.22
CA ALA A 715 -5.28 26.15 5.25
C ALA A 715 -5.01 24.75 4.67
N GLY A 716 -5.64 24.40 3.54
CA GLY A 716 -5.39 23.15 2.85
C GLY A 716 -3.94 23.06 2.35
N PHE A 717 -3.41 24.15 1.79
CA PHE A 717 -2.00 24.18 1.36
C PHE A 717 -1.03 23.99 2.53
N MET A 718 -1.32 24.56 3.71
CA MET A 718 -0.49 24.39 4.91
C MET A 718 -0.38 22.92 5.34
N HIS A 719 -1.40 22.10 5.14
CA HIS A 719 -1.30 20.66 5.38
C HIS A 719 -0.37 19.95 4.36
N LEU A 720 -0.36 20.41 3.10
CA LEU A 720 0.52 19.85 2.06
C LEU A 720 1.99 20.25 2.24
N PHE A 721 2.25 21.44 2.81
CA PHE A 721 3.58 22.04 2.95
C PHE A 721 4.65 21.07 3.49
N ALA A 722 4.37 20.37 4.60
CA ALA A 722 5.32 19.45 5.22
C ALA A 722 5.66 18.22 4.36
N SER A 723 4.83 17.86 3.38
CA SER A 723 5.10 16.75 2.46
C SER A 723 5.88 17.15 1.21
N LEU A 724 5.81 18.43 0.81
CA LEU A 724 6.50 18.92 -0.38
C LEU A 724 8.01 19.08 -0.17
N ARG A 725 8.45 19.30 1.08
CA ARG A 725 9.87 19.49 1.46
C ARG A 725 10.79 18.33 1.09
N ASP A 726 10.29 17.10 1.23
CA ASP A 726 11.04 15.86 0.97
C ASP A 726 10.57 15.15 -0.32
N SER A 727 9.82 15.87 -1.17
CA SER A 727 9.25 15.30 -2.38
C SER A 727 10.23 15.30 -3.54
N LYS A 728 9.99 14.40 -4.50
CA LYS A 728 10.73 14.30 -5.76
C LYS A 728 10.12 15.14 -6.90
N LEU A 729 9.18 16.02 -6.57
CA LEU A 729 8.39 16.81 -7.51
C LEU A 729 9.28 17.83 -8.23
N GLN A 730 9.09 17.89 -9.54
CA GLN A 730 9.70 18.85 -10.46
C GLN A 730 8.66 19.85 -10.97
N THR A 731 7.39 19.46 -11.04
CA THR A 731 6.27 20.31 -11.45
C THR A 731 5.18 20.29 -10.39
N LEU A 732 4.76 21.47 -9.95
CA LEU A 732 3.60 21.66 -9.08
C LEU A 732 2.67 22.70 -9.71
N ARG A 733 1.42 22.30 -9.97
CA ARG A 733 0.39 23.22 -10.45
C ARG A 733 -0.70 23.39 -9.39
N LEU A 734 -0.92 24.64 -9.00
CA LEU A 734 -1.87 25.08 -7.99
C LEU A 734 -2.76 26.21 -8.55
N ARG A 735 -2.97 26.22 -9.88
CA ARG A 735 -3.75 27.27 -10.53
C ARG A 735 -5.16 27.29 -9.98
N SER A 736 -5.65 28.46 -9.58
CA SER A 736 -6.98 28.60 -8.99
C SER A 736 -7.26 27.59 -7.86
N CYS A 737 -6.47 27.68 -6.79
CA CYS A 737 -6.64 26.88 -5.58
C CYS A 737 -7.23 27.67 -4.40
N ASP A 738 -7.71 28.90 -4.67
CA ASP A 738 -8.15 29.89 -3.68
C ASP A 738 -7.04 30.20 -2.64
N LEU A 739 -5.79 30.30 -3.11
CA LEU A 739 -4.64 30.69 -2.29
C LEU A 739 -4.48 32.21 -2.24
N THR A 740 -3.94 32.71 -1.12
CA THR A 740 -3.69 34.13 -0.87
C THR A 740 -2.23 34.38 -0.46
N GLU A 741 -1.89 35.60 -0.04
CA GLU A 741 -0.57 35.95 0.48
C GLU A 741 -0.15 35.18 1.75
N GLU A 742 -1.08 34.49 2.42
CA GLU A 742 -0.80 33.68 3.61
C GLU A 742 0.08 32.46 3.29
N SER A 743 -0.23 31.73 2.22
CA SER A 743 0.56 30.57 1.77
C SER A 743 1.93 30.92 1.18
N SER A 744 2.16 32.19 0.81
CA SER A 744 3.40 32.63 0.16
C SER A 744 4.66 32.41 0.99
N GLY A 745 4.58 32.55 2.31
CA GLY A 745 5.72 32.29 3.20
C GLY A 745 6.15 30.82 3.17
N SER A 746 5.17 29.92 3.15
CA SER A 746 5.37 28.47 3.04
C SER A 746 5.88 28.09 1.65
N LEU A 747 5.34 28.67 0.57
CA LEU A 747 5.86 28.47 -0.79
C LEU A 747 7.32 28.92 -0.92
N ALA A 748 7.64 30.12 -0.41
CA ALA A 748 9.00 30.65 -0.40
C ALA A 748 9.97 29.75 0.38
N ALA A 749 9.54 29.21 1.53
CA ALA A 749 10.32 28.25 2.29
C ALA A 749 10.55 26.94 1.50
N ILE A 750 9.54 26.40 0.81
CA ILE A 750 9.68 25.17 0.00
C ILE A 750 10.78 25.33 -1.05
N ILE A 751 10.70 26.38 -1.86
CA ILE A 751 11.65 26.60 -2.97
C ILE A 751 13.07 26.94 -2.48
N SER A 752 13.22 27.32 -1.21
CA SER A 752 14.51 27.64 -0.60
C SER A 752 15.23 26.42 0.02
N PHE A 753 14.58 25.26 0.13
CA PHE A 753 15.23 24.06 0.67
C PHE A 753 16.17 23.40 -0.34
N ALA A 754 17.35 22.96 0.11
CA ALA A 754 18.32 22.26 -0.75
C ALA A 754 17.80 20.94 -1.34
N SER A 755 16.89 20.25 -0.63
CA SER A 755 16.23 19.02 -1.06
C SER A 755 15.15 19.22 -2.12
N CYS A 756 14.69 20.47 -2.34
CA CYS A 756 13.63 20.76 -3.28
C CYS A 756 14.11 20.55 -4.73
N GLU A 757 13.32 19.85 -5.54
CA GLU A 757 13.61 19.56 -6.96
C GLU A 757 12.67 20.30 -7.92
N LEU A 758 11.83 21.21 -7.42
CA LEU A 758 10.85 21.94 -8.22
C LEU A 758 11.53 22.84 -9.26
N ARG A 759 11.10 22.67 -10.51
CA ARG A 759 11.51 23.45 -11.68
C ARG A 759 10.37 24.27 -12.26
N VAL A 760 9.14 23.80 -12.13
CA VAL A 760 7.94 24.46 -12.64
C VAL A 760 6.94 24.64 -11.51
N LEU A 761 6.50 25.89 -11.31
CA LEU A 761 5.50 26.24 -10.32
C LEU A 761 4.44 27.12 -10.99
N ASP A 762 3.23 26.56 -11.14
CA ASP A 762 2.07 27.28 -11.66
C ASP A 762 1.20 27.72 -10.46
N LEU A 763 1.20 29.02 -10.19
CA LEU A 763 0.42 29.68 -9.14
C LEU A 763 -0.69 30.55 -9.71
N ALA A 764 -0.94 30.46 -11.03
CA ALA A 764 -1.85 31.34 -11.73
C ALA A 764 -3.23 31.38 -11.07
N ASP A 765 -3.87 32.53 -11.15
CA ASP A 765 -5.24 32.74 -10.74
C ASP A 765 -5.50 32.49 -9.24
N ASN A 766 -4.53 32.88 -8.41
CA ASN A 766 -4.63 32.95 -6.95
C ASN A 766 -4.31 34.37 -6.48
N ASP A 767 -4.96 34.86 -5.43
CA ASP A 767 -4.87 36.27 -5.03
C ASP A 767 -3.64 36.52 -4.13
N PHE A 768 -2.43 36.33 -4.68
CA PHE A 768 -1.18 36.52 -3.94
C PHE A 768 -0.83 37.98 -3.66
N GLU A 769 -1.28 38.90 -4.52
CA GLU A 769 -1.02 40.34 -4.43
C GLU A 769 0.49 40.66 -4.30
N ASP A 770 0.84 41.94 -4.11
CA ASP A 770 2.25 42.34 -3.99
C ASP A 770 2.92 41.82 -2.71
N THR A 771 2.13 41.64 -1.64
CA THR A 771 2.60 41.16 -0.34
C THR A 771 3.04 39.69 -0.40
N GLY A 772 2.28 38.85 -1.10
CA GLY A 772 2.64 37.46 -1.37
C GLY A 772 3.84 37.36 -2.31
N VAL A 773 3.84 38.14 -3.39
CA VAL A 773 4.96 38.22 -4.34
C VAL A 773 6.26 38.65 -3.65
N LYS A 774 6.20 39.59 -2.70
CA LYS A 774 7.36 39.97 -1.88
C LYS A 774 7.96 38.78 -1.12
N LYS A 775 7.12 37.96 -0.48
CA LYS A 775 7.57 36.76 0.25
C LYS A 775 8.16 35.73 -0.70
N LEU A 776 7.49 35.46 -1.83
CA LEU A 776 7.97 34.54 -2.87
C LEU A 776 9.32 34.98 -3.44
N SER A 777 9.51 36.29 -3.67
CA SER A 777 10.77 36.87 -4.15
C SER A 777 11.94 36.56 -3.22
N GLY A 778 11.72 36.56 -1.90
CA GLY A 778 12.72 36.14 -0.92
C GLY A 778 13.17 34.69 -1.10
N GLY A 779 12.26 33.79 -1.48
CA GLY A 779 12.60 32.39 -1.77
C GLY A 779 13.26 32.21 -3.13
N LEU A 780 12.84 32.97 -4.15
CA LEU A 780 13.44 32.96 -5.49
C LEU A 780 14.91 33.40 -5.48
N GLY A 781 15.25 34.35 -4.61
CA GLY A 781 16.63 34.83 -4.44
C GLY A 781 17.55 33.86 -3.69
N SER A 782 17.04 32.74 -3.16
CA SER A 782 17.84 31.73 -2.47
C SER A 782 18.77 30.99 -3.44
N PRO A 783 20.04 30.72 -3.08
CA PRO A 783 20.96 29.93 -3.90
C PRO A 783 20.53 28.46 -4.07
N HIS A 784 19.59 28.00 -3.24
CA HIS A 784 19.03 26.65 -3.33
C HIS A 784 17.80 26.55 -4.25
N CYS A 785 17.28 27.68 -4.73
CA CYS A 785 16.12 27.68 -5.62
C CYS A 785 16.50 27.12 -7.00
N LYS A 786 15.86 26.01 -7.39
CA LYS A 786 16.04 25.35 -8.70
C LYS A 786 14.94 25.70 -9.71
N LEU A 787 14.05 26.62 -9.35
CA LEU A 787 12.88 26.96 -10.15
C LEU A 787 13.29 27.62 -11.47
N GLN A 788 12.74 27.13 -12.57
CA GLN A 788 13.01 27.59 -13.93
C GLN A 788 11.80 28.29 -14.54
N LYS A 789 10.58 27.94 -14.12
CA LYS A 789 9.34 28.54 -14.60
C LYS A 789 8.40 28.86 -13.46
N LEU A 790 7.89 30.09 -13.46
CA LEU A 790 6.92 30.60 -12.52
C LEU A 790 5.77 31.27 -13.28
N ASP A 791 4.55 30.81 -13.05
CA ASP A 791 3.34 31.45 -13.56
C ASP A 791 2.60 32.14 -12.41
N LEU A 792 2.47 33.46 -12.50
CA LEU A 792 1.75 34.36 -11.60
C LEU A 792 0.65 35.12 -12.35
N SER A 793 0.16 34.59 -13.48
CA SER A 793 -0.94 35.20 -14.21
C SER A 793 -2.20 35.31 -13.35
N PHE A 794 -2.99 36.37 -13.50
CA PHE A 794 -4.20 36.61 -12.69
C PHE A 794 -4.00 36.68 -11.16
N CYS A 795 -2.78 36.95 -10.69
CA CYS A 795 -2.45 37.00 -9.26
C CYS A 795 -2.59 38.37 -8.58
N ARG A 796 -3.19 39.34 -9.28
CA ARG A 796 -3.41 40.73 -8.81
C ARG A 796 -2.09 41.45 -8.47
N VAL A 797 -1.03 41.13 -9.21
CA VAL A 797 0.30 41.74 -9.05
C VAL A 797 0.31 43.15 -9.64
N THR A 798 0.85 44.11 -8.91
CA THR A 798 1.00 45.49 -9.37
C THR A 798 2.46 45.83 -9.70
N GLU A 799 2.71 47.09 -10.03
CA GLU A 799 4.06 47.64 -10.17
C GLU A 799 4.94 47.33 -8.95
N LEU A 800 4.40 47.44 -7.73
CA LEU A 800 5.16 47.16 -6.50
C LEU A 800 5.64 45.70 -6.44
N GLY A 801 4.77 44.73 -6.76
CA GLY A 801 5.14 43.32 -6.85
C GLY A 801 6.24 43.06 -7.88
N CYS A 802 6.20 43.76 -9.01
CA CYS A 802 7.24 43.66 -10.04
C CYS A 802 8.60 44.15 -9.54
N THR A 803 8.65 45.18 -8.68
CA THR A 803 9.92 45.62 -8.07
C THR A 803 10.55 44.54 -7.18
N PHE A 804 9.73 43.79 -6.43
CA PHE A 804 10.23 42.68 -5.61
C PHE A 804 10.72 41.52 -6.48
N LEU A 805 9.98 41.15 -7.52
CA LEU A 805 10.43 40.13 -8.47
C LEU A 805 11.75 40.52 -9.13
N ALA A 806 11.85 41.75 -9.65
CA ALA A 806 13.06 42.27 -10.28
C ALA A 806 14.29 42.16 -9.35
N SER A 807 14.11 42.44 -8.06
CA SER A 807 15.20 42.33 -7.07
C SER A 807 15.72 40.90 -6.89
N ALA A 808 14.84 39.90 -6.99
CA ALA A 808 15.18 38.49 -6.83
C ALA A 808 15.73 37.84 -8.10
N LEU A 809 15.29 38.31 -9.28
CA LEU A 809 15.64 37.70 -10.57
C LEU A 809 17.15 37.71 -10.86
N ASN A 810 17.86 38.75 -10.40
CA ASN A 810 19.32 38.89 -10.57
C ASN A 810 20.14 37.74 -9.95
N SER A 811 19.63 37.09 -8.90
CA SER A 811 20.31 35.96 -8.26
C SER A 811 19.57 34.63 -8.43
N SER A 812 18.51 34.62 -9.24
CA SER A 812 17.68 33.44 -9.46
C SER A 812 18.09 32.66 -10.71
N GLY A 813 17.74 31.37 -10.75
CA GLY A 813 17.83 30.53 -11.96
C GLY A 813 16.58 30.54 -12.85
N LEU A 814 15.66 31.48 -12.65
CA LEU A 814 14.36 31.52 -13.31
C LEU A 814 14.48 31.93 -14.78
N LYS A 815 13.96 31.09 -15.68
CA LYS A 815 13.99 31.31 -17.14
C LYS A 815 12.69 31.83 -17.72
N GLU A 816 11.56 31.44 -17.14
CA GLU A 816 10.24 31.85 -17.62
C GLU A 816 9.41 32.44 -16.46
N LEU A 817 8.92 33.65 -16.66
CA LEU A 817 8.01 34.34 -15.76
C LEU A 817 6.76 34.76 -16.53
N ASP A 818 5.58 34.35 -16.07
CA ASP A 818 4.31 34.82 -16.64
C ASP A 818 3.58 35.69 -15.61
N LEU A 819 3.32 36.94 -15.99
CA LEU A 819 2.56 37.95 -15.26
C LEU A 819 1.35 38.43 -16.08
N SER A 820 0.95 37.71 -17.13
CA SER A 820 -0.21 38.05 -17.94
C SER A 820 -1.46 38.23 -17.07
N TYR A 821 -2.38 39.10 -17.49
CA TYR A 821 -3.61 39.37 -16.76
C TYR A 821 -3.43 39.94 -15.33
N ASN A 822 -2.36 40.71 -15.12
CA ASN A 822 -2.13 41.50 -13.90
C ASN A 822 -2.15 43.01 -14.21
N HIS A 823 -1.54 43.83 -13.35
CA HIS A 823 -1.31 45.25 -13.62
C HIS A 823 0.11 45.69 -13.21
N PRO A 824 1.16 45.18 -13.88
CA PRO A 824 2.55 45.51 -13.58
C PRO A 824 2.93 47.01 -13.71
N GLY A 825 2.02 47.88 -14.16
CA GLY A 825 2.32 49.28 -14.47
C GLY A 825 3.30 49.43 -15.64
N GLU A 826 3.59 50.67 -16.04
CA GLU A 826 4.61 50.93 -17.07
C GLU A 826 6.02 50.70 -16.50
N SER A 827 6.32 51.23 -15.31
CA SER A 827 7.65 51.10 -14.70
C SER A 827 7.99 49.65 -14.35
N GLY A 828 7.03 48.88 -13.82
CA GLY A 828 7.25 47.47 -13.49
C GLY A 828 7.50 46.61 -14.74
N GLN A 829 6.77 46.86 -15.83
CA GLN A 829 7.05 46.22 -17.12
C GLN A 829 8.43 46.59 -17.66
N MET A 830 8.78 47.88 -17.63
CA MET A 830 10.09 48.35 -18.08
C MET A 830 11.22 47.70 -17.28
N LEU A 831 11.10 47.62 -15.95
CA LEU A 831 12.10 46.96 -15.08
C LEU A 831 12.30 45.49 -15.44
N LEU A 832 11.23 44.73 -15.64
CA LEU A 832 11.31 43.32 -15.98
C LEU A 832 11.82 43.09 -17.40
N GLN A 833 11.47 43.97 -18.35
CA GLN A 833 11.98 43.93 -19.71
C GLN A 833 13.49 44.21 -19.77
N MET A 834 13.98 45.17 -18.97
CA MET A 834 15.42 45.42 -18.84
C MET A 834 16.18 44.19 -18.33
N LEU A 835 15.60 43.45 -17.38
CA LEU A 835 16.19 42.20 -16.88
C LEU A 835 16.19 41.09 -17.93
N LEU A 836 15.16 41.01 -18.77
CA LEU A 836 15.11 40.06 -19.88
C LEU A 836 16.23 40.31 -20.92
N GLU A 837 16.67 41.56 -21.06
CA GLU A 837 17.74 41.98 -21.96
C GLU A 837 19.13 41.90 -21.32
N ASP A 838 19.23 41.74 -19.99
CA ASP A 838 20.49 41.65 -19.25
C ASP A 838 21.14 40.27 -19.43
N PRO A 839 22.36 40.17 -20.02
CA PRO A 839 23.07 38.91 -20.18
C PRO A 839 23.42 38.18 -18.87
N GLN A 840 23.42 38.88 -17.74
CA GLN A 840 23.67 38.31 -16.42
C GLN A 840 22.40 37.74 -15.79
N CYS A 841 21.22 38.09 -16.30
CA CYS A 841 19.95 37.53 -15.84
C CYS A 841 19.67 36.20 -16.55
N SER A 842 19.09 35.24 -15.83
CA SER A 842 18.74 33.93 -16.39
C SER A 842 17.40 33.90 -17.13
N LEU A 843 16.62 34.99 -17.06
CA LEU A 843 15.30 35.12 -17.64
C LEU A 843 15.37 35.14 -19.17
N GLN A 844 14.52 34.34 -19.82
CA GLN A 844 14.46 34.15 -21.27
C GLN A 844 13.07 34.45 -21.85
N LYS A 845 12.03 34.36 -21.01
CA LYS A 845 10.65 34.60 -21.43
C LYS A 845 9.88 35.34 -20.34
N LEU A 846 9.24 36.44 -20.74
CA LEU A 846 8.35 37.23 -19.91
C LEU A 846 6.97 37.29 -20.57
N GLY A 847 5.92 36.87 -19.86
CA GLY A 847 4.52 37.05 -20.26
C GLY A 847 3.90 38.26 -19.55
N VAL A 848 3.37 39.23 -20.29
CA VAL A 848 2.68 40.42 -19.75
C VAL A 848 1.41 40.74 -20.56
N ASP A 849 0.79 39.72 -21.14
CA ASP A 849 -0.36 39.87 -22.03
C ASP A 849 -1.61 40.30 -21.26
N GLN A 850 -2.46 41.13 -21.88
CA GLN A 850 -3.77 41.55 -21.34
C GLN A 850 -3.74 42.15 -19.93
N CYS A 851 -2.62 42.80 -19.58
CA CYS A 851 -2.48 43.55 -18.33
C CYS A 851 -3.33 44.82 -18.36
N ARG A 852 -4.17 45.00 -17.33
CA ARG A 852 -5.14 46.11 -17.21
C ARG A 852 -5.37 46.45 -15.75
N GLU A 853 -5.66 47.72 -15.45
CA GLU A 853 -5.89 48.20 -14.08
C GLU A 853 -6.99 47.41 -13.36
N TYR A 854 -8.10 47.08 -14.03
CA TYR A 854 -9.20 46.33 -13.42
C TYR A 854 -8.85 44.88 -13.02
N ARG A 855 -7.71 44.33 -13.47
CA ARG A 855 -7.23 42.99 -13.06
C ARG A 855 -6.80 42.94 -11.59
N ILE A 856 -6.54 44.09 -10.94
CA ILE A 856 -6.20 44.15 -9.51
C ILE A 856 -7.42 43.99 -8.60
N GLN A 857 -8.63 44.06 -9.16
CA GLN A 857 -9.86 43.90 -8.39
C GLN A 857 -10.02 42.45 -7.91
N PRO A 858 -10.67 42.19 -6.77
CA PRO A 858 -10.92 40.83 -6.32
C PRO A 858 -11.87 40.08 -7.28
N SER A 859 -11.80 38.75 -7.27
CA SER A 859 -12.74 37.89 -7.98
C SER A 859 -14.21 38.21 -7.61
N PRO A 860 -15.17 38.20 -8.55
CA PRO A 860 -15.03 37.88 -9.98
C PRO A 860 -14.62 39.08 -10.87
N LYS A 861 -14.42 40.28 -10.31
CA LYS A 861 -14.22 41.51 -11.11
C LYS A 861 -12.93 41.51 -11.91
N LYS A 862 -11.88 40.81 -11.46
CA LYS A 862 -10.64 40.64 -12.25
C LYS A 862 -10.85 39.96 -13.60
N TYR A 863 -11.96 39.26 -13.83
CA TYR A 863 -12.27 38.63 -15.13
C TYR A 863 -13.15 39.50 -16.03
N PHE A 864 -13.22 40.80 -15.79
CA PHE A 864 -14.06 41.70 -16.56
C PHE A 864 -13.76 41.63 -18.06
N MET A 865 -14.82 41.50 -18.86
CA MET A 865 -14.79 41.47 -20.32
C MET A 865 -15.37 42.78 -20.87
N ASP A 866 -14.54 43.55 -21.56
CA ASP A 866 -14.85 44.83 -22.18
C ASP A 866 -15.30 44.72 -23.65
N GLU A 867 -15.02 43.59 -24.31
CA GLU A 867 -15.23 43.40 -25.76
C GLU A 867 -16.54 42.67 -26.15
N LEU A 868 -17.50 42.46 -25.25
CA LEU A 868 -18.76 41.74 -25.58
C LEU A 868 -19.69 42.56 -26.47
N THR A 869 -20.20 41.94 -27.55
CA THR A 869 -21.13 42.57 -28.51
C THR A 869 -22.32 41.66 -28.85
N LEU A 870 -23.52 42.26 -28.98
CA LEU A 870 -24.74 41.57 -29.38
C LEU A 870 -24.70 41.24 -30.87
N ASP A 871 -25.02 40.01 -31.25
CA ASP A 871 -24.97 39.56 -32.64
C ASP A 871 -26.24 39.98 -33.42
N PRO A 872 -26.14 40.89 -34.39
CA PRO A 872 -27.29 41.33 -35.19
C PRO A 872 -27.92 40.22 -36.02
N ASN A 873 -27.20 39.13 -36.32
CA ASN A 873 -27.72 38.01 -37.08
C ASN A 873 -28.66 37.13 -36.25
N THR A 874 -28.58 37.22 -34.93
CA THR A 874 -29.40 36.44 -33.99
C THR A 874 -30.63 37.22 -33.52
N ALA A 875 -30.51 38.55 -33.41
CA ALA A 875 -31.52 39.41 -32.83
C ALA A 875 -32.91 39.29 -33.49
N HIS A 876 -33.96 39.11 -32.69
CA HIS A 876 -35.33 39.12 -33.21
C HIS A 876 -35.69 40.45 -33.91
N LYS A 877 -36.60 40.44 -34.89
CA LYS A 877 -36.99 41.61 -35.71
C LYS A 877 -37.56 42.79 -34.90
N ASP A 878 -38.05 42.53 -33.69
CA ASP A 878 -38.57 43.54 -32.76
C ASP A 878 -37.49 44.16 -31.85
N LEU A 879 -36.22 43.74 -31.98
CA LEU A 879 -35.10 44.25 -31.18
C LEU A 879 -34.25 45.22 -31.98
N SER A 880 -34.14 46.45 -31.47
CA SER A 880 -33.21 47.45 -31.98
C SER A 880 -31.88 47.35 -31.24
N LEU A 881 -30.78 47.19 -31.99
CA LEU A 881 -29.43 47.21 -31.44
C LEU A 881 -28.83 48.60 -31.63
N SER A 882 -28.19 49.12 -30.58
CA SER A 882 -27.54 50.44 -30.58
C SER A 882 -26.25 50.41 -29.75
N ASP A 883 -25.55 51.55 -29.68
CA ASP A 883 -24.32 51.71 -28.90
C ASP A 883 -23.23 50.68 -29.29
N GLY A 884 -22.93 50.60 -30.59
CA GLY A 884 -21.96 49.63 -31.12
C GLY A 884 -22.38 48.16 -30.92
N ASN A 885 -23.68 47.87 -30.93
CA ASN A 885 -24.27 46.58 -30.57
C ASN A 885 -24.07 46.17 -29.10
N ARG A 886 -23.85 47.11 -28.18
CA ARG A 886 -23.80 46.82 -26.73
C ARG A 886 -25.14 47.03 -26.03
N LYS A 887 -26.14 47.60 -26.71
CA LYS A 887 -27.48 47.84 -26.17
C LYS A 887 -28.57 47.26 -27.06
N ALA A 888 -29.53 46.57 -26.45
CA ALA A 888 -30.76 46.14 -27.12
C ALA A 888 -31.98 46.78 -26.46
N ARG A 889 -32.90 47.30 -27.28
CA ARG A 889 -34.21 47.81 -26.85
C ARG A 889 -35.30 47.16 -27.69
N ARG A 890 -36.38 46.74 -27.04
CA ARG A 890 -37.62 46.36 -27.73
C ARG A 890 -38.45 47.61 -28.00
N TRP A 891 -38.73 47.90 -29.27
CA TRP A 891 -39.51 49.08 -29.66
C TRP A 891 -40.51 48.73 -30.77
N THR A 892 -40.14 48.92 -32.04
CA THR A 892 -40.94 48.60 -33.22
C THR A 892 -40.18 47.69 -34.18
N LYS A 893 -40.91 46.92 -34.98
CA LYS A 893 -40.35 45.95 -35.94
C LYS A 893 -39.41 46.65 -36.92
N LEU A 894 -38.12 46.31 -36.86
CA LEU A 894 -37.10 46.80 -37.78
C LEU A 894 -37.03 45.90 -39.03
N PRO A 895 -36.71 46.46 -40.21
CA PRO A 895 -36.58 45.70 -41.45
C PRO A 895 -35.18 45.06 -41.54
N TYR A 896 -34.80 44.22 -40.59
CA TYR A 896 -33.59 43.41 -40.77
C TYR A 896 -33.82 42.38 -41.89
N PRO A 897 -32.84 42.15 -42.78
CA PRO A 897 -32.85 41.00 -43.67
C PRO A 897 -33.04 39.71 -42.86
N ASP A 898 -33.85 38.79 -43.37
CA ASP A 898 -34.00 37.51 -42.72
C ASP A 898 -32.67 36.74 -42.70
N HIS A 899 -32.42 35.99 -41.63
CA HIS A 899 -31.17 35.26 -41.45
C HIS A 899 -31.46 33.89 -40.80
N LEU A 900 -30.69 32.87 -41.18
CA LEU A 900 -30.89 31.49 -40.70
C LEU A 900 -30.85 31.43 -39.16
N GLU A 901 -29.87 32.10 -38.56
CA GLU A 901 -29.65 32.15 -37.11
C GLU A 901 -30.55 33.17 -36.36
N ARG A 902 -31.51 33.81 -37.02
CA ARG A 902 -32.36 34.85 -36.40
C ARG A 902 -33.51 34.23 -35.61
N PHE A 903 -33.79 34.73 -34.40
CA PHE A 903 -35.04 34.34 -33.73
C PHE A 903 -36.25 34.91 -34.48
N ASP A 904 -37.25 34.06 -34.73
CA ASP A 904 -38.47 34.41 -35.47
C ASP A 904 -39.68 34.71 -34.57
N PHE A 905 -39.73 34.09 -33.39
CA PHE A 905 -40.82 34.24 -32.43
C PHE A 905 -40.34 34.77 -31.07
N GLN A 906 -39.27 34.19 -30.51
CA GLN A 906 -38.74 34.61 -29.22
C GLN A 906 -37.97 35.93 -29.38
N ARG A 907 -38.29 36.94 -28.55
CA ARG A 907 -37.62 38.26 -28.58
C ARG A 907 -36.25 38.20 -27.92
N GLN A 908 -35.35 37.43 -28.52
CA GLN A 908 -34.03 37.08 -28.01
C GLN A 908 -32.90 37.60 -28.89
N VAL A 909 -31.72 37.73 -28.28
CA VAL A 909 -30.45 38.02 -28.95
C VAL A 909 -29.32 37.34 -28.18
N LEU A 910 -28.34 36.80 -28.89
CA LEU A 910 -27.10 36.25 -28.33
C LEU A 910 -25.95 37.23 -28.59
N CYS A 911 -24.91 37.19 -27.75
CA CYS A 911 -23.63 37.81 -28.09
C CYS A 911 -22.91 37.03 -29.20
N ARG A 912 -22.07 37.74 -29.95
CA ARG A 912 -21.24 37.16 -31.02
C ARG A 912 -20.13 36.29 -30.44
N GLU A 913 -19.56 36.71 -29.32
CA GLU A 913 -18.45 36.04 -28.67
C GLU A 913 -18.95 34.79 -27.93
N ALA A 914 -18.31 33.66 -28.20
CA ALA A 914 -18.53 32.41 -27.47
C ALA A 914 -17.49 32.31 -26.34
N LEU A 915 -17.96 32.17 -25.11
CA LEU A 915 -17.12 32.24 -23.92
C LEU A 915 -16.67 30.84 -23.47
N THR A 916 -15.38 30.78 -23.15
CA THR A 916 -14.69 29.65 -22.52
C THR A 916 -13.81 30.19 -21.40
N GLY A 917 -13.63 29.42 -20.32
CA GLY A 917 -12.83 29.84 -19.16
C GLY A 917 -13.60 30.72 -18.15
N ARG A 918 -12.89 31.62 -17.48
CA ARG A 918 -13.45 32.54 -16.47
C ARG A 918 -13.74 33.91 -17.07
N CYS A 919 -15.00 34.32 -17.01
CA CYS A 919 -15.45 35.58 -17.61
C CYS A 919 -16.43 36.29 -16.67
N TYR A 920 -16.30 37.61 -16.56
CA TYR A 920 -17.22 38.44 -15.81
C TYR A 920 -17.71 39.61 -16.67
N TRP A 921 -19.01 39.87 -16.69
CA TRP A 921 -19.57 41.04 -17.36
C TRP A 921 -20.76 41.60 -16.61
N LYS A 922 -21.08 42.86 -16.88
CA LYS A 922 -22.20 43.58 -16.25
C LYS A 922 -23.28 43.86 -17.27
N VAL A 923 -24.53 43.74 -16.83
CA VAL A 923 -25.70 43.96 -17.65
C VAL A 923 -26.63 44.93 -16.95
N GLY A 924 -26.72 46.15 -17.47
CA GLY A 924 -27.76 47.10 -17.12
C GLY A 924 -29.08 46.70 -17.77
N TRP A 925 -30.19 46.75 -17.05
CA TRP A 925 -31.49 46.33 -17.59
C TRP A 925 -32.64 47.20 -17.08
N SER A 926 -33.72 47.25 -17.87
CA SER A 926 -34.99 47.90 -17.51
C SER A 926 -36.17 47.16 -18.14
N GLY A 927 -37.27 47.04 -17.39
CA GLY A 927 -38.44 46.23 -17.75
C GLY A 927 -38.21 44.72 -17.56
N PRO A 928 -39.18 43.85 -17.89
CA PRO A 928 -39.00 42.41 -17.76
C PRO A 928 -37.97 41.90 -18.78
N VAL A 929 -36.93 41.21 -18.29
CA VAL A 929 -35.84 40.65 -19.09
C VAL A 929 -35.44 39.27 -18.59
N ARG A 930 -34.81 38.47 -19.45
CA ARG A 930 -34.01 37.31 -19.00
C ARG A 930 -32.57 37.50 -19.43
N ILE A 931 -31.65 37.28 -18.50
CA ILE A 931 -30.21 37.45 -18.65
C ILE A 931 -29.59 36.08 -18.40
N GLY A 932 -28.84 35.56 -19.35
CA GLY A 932 -28.33 34.19 -19.24
C GLY A 932 -27.20 33.88 -20.19
N VAL A 933 -26.92 32.59 -20.32
CA VAL A 933 -26.04 32.05 -21.36
C VAL A 933 -26.74 30.89 -22.06
N ALA A 934 -26.40 30.68 -23.33
CA ALA A 934 -26.93 29.58 -24.14
C ALA A 934 -25.84 29.00 -25.04
N TYR A 935 -25.95 27.72 -25.37
CA TYR A 935 -25.13 27.15 -26.44
C TYR A 935 -25.51 27.76 -27.79
N LYS A 936 -24.54 27.87 -28.69
CA LYS A 936 -24.76 28.45 -30.03
C LYS A 936 -25.82 27.70 -30.84
N GLN A 937 -25.94 26.40 -30.60
CA GLN A 937 -26.89 25.47 -31.22
C GLN A 937 -28.30 25.49 -30.62
N MET A 938 -28.57 26.34 -29.62
CA MET A 938 -29.92 26.49 -29.07
C MET A 938 -30.91 26.78 -30.21
N GLY A 939 -32.05 26.10 -30.21
CA GLY A 939 -33.10 26.29 -31.21
C GLY A 939 -33.52 27.75 -31.33
N ARG A 940 -33.85 28.20 -32.55
CA ARG A 940 -34.14 29.62 -32.82
C ARG A 940 -35.49 29.87 -33.49
N LYS A 941 -36.18 28.81 -33.91
CA LYS A 941 -37.37 28.87 -34.74
C LYS A 941 -38.59 28.29 -34.05
N GLY A 942 -39.71 29.01 -34.12
CA GLY A 942 -40.99 28.57 -33.59
C GLY A 942 -41.24 28.95 -32.12
N GLU A 943 -42.42 28.54 -31.63
CA GLU A 943 -42.96 28.96 -30.33
C GLU A 943 -42.61 28.02 -29.17
N GLY A 944 -41.94 26.89 -29.46
CA GLY A 944 -41.63 25.83 -28.51
C GLY A 944 -40.65 26.24 -27.41
N GLN A 945 -40.62 25.44 -26.33
CA GLN A 945 -39.73 25.65 -25.19
C GLN A 945 -38.24 25.51 -25.57
N ASP A 946 -37.94 24.70 -26.58
CA ASP A 946 -36.58 24.45 -27.08
C ASP A 946 -35.86 25.73 -27.56
N CYS A 947 -36.61 26.77 -27.94
CA CYS A 947 -36.05 28.04 -28.41
C CYS A 947 -36.06 29.16 -27.36
N SER A 948 -36.66 28.91 -26.18
CA SER A 948 -36.87 29.90 -25.13
C SER A 948 -35.75 29.86 -24.10
N LEU A 949 -35.09 31.00 -23.89
CA LEU A 949 -33.98 31.15 -22.95
C LEU A 949 -34.39 30.75 -21.52
N GLY A 950 -33.70 29.74 -20.97
CA GLY A 950 -33.91 29.15 -19.64
C GLY A 950 -34.94 27.99 -19.59
N TYR A 951 -35.62 27.68 -20.70
CA TYR A 951 -36.68 26.65 -20.76
C TYR A 951 -36.24 25.35 -21.43
N ASN A 952 -34.96 25.23 -21.81
CA ASN A 952 -34.36 24.06 -22.41
C ASN A 952 -33.13 23.62 -21.60
N ASP A 953 -32.52 22.51 -22.00
CA ASP A 953 -31.27 21.97 -21.42
C ASP A 953 -30.01 22.68 -21.92
N SER A 954 -30.17 23.53 -22.94
CA SER A 954 -29.09 24.21 -23.67
C SER A 954 -28.90 25.67 -23.24
N SER A 955 -29.60 26.12 -22.19
CA SER A 955 -29.52 27.49 -21.69
C SER A 955 -29.85 27.63 -20.21
N TRP A 956 -29.25 28.66 -19.59
CA TRP A 956 -29.40 29.00 -18.18
C TRP A 956 -29.66 30.49 -18.07
N ALA A 957 -30.69 30.89 -17.32
CA ALA A 957 -31.09 32.29 -17.28
C ALA A 957 -31.61 32.73 -15.91
N LEU A 958 -31.37 33.99 -15.60
CA LEU A 958 -32.03 34.74 -14.54
C LEU A 958 -33.12 35.61 -15.19
N SER A 959 -34.37 35.36 -14.83
CA SER A 959 -35.51 36.17 -15.26
C SER A 959 -35.79 37.25 -14.23
N CYS A 960 -35.67 38.50 -14.64
CA CYS A 960 -35.76 39.68 -13.79
C CYS A 960 -36.98 40.53 -14.14
N ASN A 961 -37.72 40.96 -13.11
CA ASN A 961 -38.68 42.05 -13.19
C ASN A 961 -38.45 43.03 -12.02
N LYS A 962 -39.18 44.16 -11.98
CA LYS A 962 -38.97 45.23 -10.98
C LYS A 962 -39.03 44.74 -9.52
N ASP A 963 -39.79 43.68 -9.23
CA ASP A 963 -40.12 43.27 -7.86
C ASP A 963 -39.53 41.89 -7.49
N LYS A 964 -39.17 41.05 -8.46
CA LYS A 964 -38.81 39.63 -8.28
C LYS A 964 -37.83 39.13 -9.35
N CYS A 965 -36.97 38.19 -8.94
CA CYS A 965 -36.11 37.42 -9.82
C CYS A 965 -36.27 35.92 -9.59
N TRP A 966 -36.04 35.15 -10.65
CA TRP A 966 -36.07 33.69 -10.58
C TRP A 966 -35.05 33.11 -11.55
N ALA A 967 -34.33 32.10 -11.08
CA ALA A 967 -33.42 31.31 -11.88
C ALA A 967 -34.20 30.25 -12.67
N LEU A 968 -33.84 30.08 -13.95
CA LEU A 968 -34.49 29.21 -14.93
C LEU A 968 -33.47 28.31 -15.63
N HIS A 969 -33.73 27.01 -15.60
CA HIS A 969 -33.05 26.01 -16.42
C HIS A 969 -33.98 24.79 -16.60
N CYS A 970 -34.05 24.22 -17.81
CA CYS A 970 -34.97 23.11 -18.14
C CYS A 970 -36.44 23.38 -17.74
N GLY A 971 -36.86 24.67 -17.75
CA GLY A 971 -38.20 25.07 -17.31
C GLY A 971 -38.44 25.01 -15.80
N VAL A 972 -37.45 24.56 -15.00
CA VAL A 972 -37.50 24.60 -13.54
C VAL A 972 -37.23 26.02 -13.07
N LYS A 973 -38.10 26.52 -12.21
CA LYS A 973 -38.06 27.88 -11.67
C LYS A 973 -37.67 27.86 -10.19
N VAL A 974 -36.61 28.59 -9.84
CA VAL A 974 -36.16 28.77 -8.45
C VAL A 974 -36.24 30.25 -8.10
N ASP A 975 -37.02 30.60 -7.07
CA ASP A 975 -37.16 32.00 -6.63
C ASP A 975 -35.86 32.51 -5.99
N VAL A 976 -35.48 33.74 -6.33
CA VAL A 976 -34.30 34.42 -5.80
C VAL A 976 -34.77 35.37 -4.69
N THR A 977 -34.13 35.31 -3.53
CA THR A 977 -34.59 35.96 -2.29
C THR A 977 -34.28 37.46 -2.20
N VAL A 978 -33.40 38.00 -3.06
CA VAL A 978 -32.91 39.39 -3.01
C VAL A 978 -33.49 40.22 -4.15
N ALA A 979 -34.02 41.41 -3.84
CA ALA A 979 -34.49 42.37 -4.83
C ALA A 979 -33.30 42.87 -5.68
N PRO A 980 -33.36 42.80 -7.02
CA PRO A 980 -32.22 43.13 -7.86
C PRO A 980 -32.18 44.63 -8.15
N ASN A 981 -30.97 45.20 -8.17
CA ASN A 981 -30.75 46.50 -8.76
C ASN A 981 -30.90 46.42 -10.30
N SER A 982 -31.02 47.58 -10.95
CA SER A 982 -31.06 47.70 -12.43
C SER A 982 -29.75 47.26 -13.13
N THR A 983 -28.84 46.59 -12.43
CA THR A 983 -27.59 46.05 -12.97
C THR A 983 -27.29 44.69 -12.34
N VAL A 984 -27.06 43.70 -13.20
CA VAL A 984 -26.70 42.33 -12.82
C VAL A 984 -25.28 42.05 -13.30
N GLY A 985 -24.44 41.52 -12.42
CA GLY A 985 -23.13 40.96 -12.76
C GLY A 985 -23.30 39.47 -13.06
N VAL A 986 -22.68 38.99 -14.14
CA VAL A 986 -22.68 37.58 -14.52
C VAL A 986 -21.25 37.10 -14.51
N PHE A 987 -20.98 36.03 -13.76
CA PHE A 987 -19.70 35.36 -13.70
C PHE A 987 -19.84 33.92 -14.21
N LEU A 988 -19.04 33.59 -15.22
CA LEU A 988 -18.91 32.25 -15.77
C LEU A 988 -17.56 31.68 -15.35
N ASP A 989 -17.56 30.51 -14.72
CA ASP A 989 -16.39 29.63 -14.62
C ASP A 989 -16.70 28.37 -15.41
N TRP A 990 -16.35 28.37 -16.69
CA TRP A 990 -16.65 27.28 -17.61
C TRP A 990 -15.97 25.97 -17.19
N SER A 991 -14.71 26.05 -16.74
CA SER A 991 -13.90 24.91 -16.30
C SER A 991 -14.44 24.24 -15.04
N ALA A 992 -14.90 25.04 -14.06
CA ALA A 992 -15.49 24.52 -12.83
C ALA A 992 -16.99 24.22 -12.97
N GLY A 993 -17.60 24.56 -14.11
CA GLY A 993 -19.01 24.31 -14.36
C GLY A 993 -19.95 25.23 -13.56
N LYS A 994 -19.54 26.48 -13.28
CA LYS A 994 -20.32 27.42 -12.46
C LYS A 994 -20.76 28.63 -13.29
N LEU A 995 -22.04 29.00 -13.14
CA LEU A 995 -22.58 30.26 -13.65
C LEU A 995 -23.27 30.99 -12.51
N SER A 996 -22.69 32.12 -12.07
CA SER A 996 -23.16 32.89 -10.93
C SER A 996 -23.68 34.25 -11.36
N PHE A 997 -24.80 34.65 -10.77
CA PHE A 997 -25.43 35.94 -10.97
C PHE A 997 -25.32 36.77 -9.69
N TYR A 998 -25.03 38.06 -9.84
CA TYR A 998 -24.84 38.99 -8.73
C TYR A 998 -25.68 40.25 -8.94
N SER A 999 -26.27 40.78 -7.87
CA SER A 999 -26.78 42.15 -7.84
C SER A 999 -25.61 43.11 -7.63
N VAL A 1000 -25.55 44.18 -8.41
CA VAL A 1000 -24.47 45.18 -8.33
C VAL A 1000 -25.02 46.43 -7.65
N SER A 1001 -24.49 46.80 -6.48
CA SER A 1001 -24.91 47.99 -5.72
C SER A 1001 -23.69 48.79 -5.26
N CYS A 1002 -23.53 50.05 -5.70
CA CYS A 1002 -22.39 50.90 -5.30
C CYS A 1002 -21.01 50.20 -5.37
N GLY A 1003 -20.82 49.33 -6.36
CA GLY A 1003 -19.59 48.57 -6.52
C GLY A 1003 -19.48 47.26 -5.70
N SER A 1004 -20.40 46.97 -4.78
CA SER A 1004 -20.48 45.66 -4.11
C SER A 1004 -21.27 44.65 -4.94
N LEU A 1005 -20.94 43.36 -4.78
CA LEU A 1005 -21.59 42.24 -5.45
C LEU A 1005 -22.31 41.38 -4.41
N THR A 1006 -23.63 41.22 -4.57
CA THR A 1006 -24.44 40.32 -3.74
C THR A 1006 -24.85 39.13 -4.57
N LEU A 1007 -24.46 37.91 -4.18
CA LEU A 1007 -24.81 36.69 -4.92
C LEU A 1007 -26.33 36.51 -4.96
N LEU A 1008 -26.88 36.35 -6.17
CA LEU A 1008 -28.29 36.09 -6.41
C LEU A 1008 -28.54 34.59 -6.57
N HIS A 1009 -27.78 33.93 -7.45
CA HIS A 1009 -27.93 32.51 -7.73
C HIS A 1009 -26.68 31.95 -8.41
N THR A 1010 -26.39 30.66 -8.22
CA THR A 1010 -25.34 29.93 -8.93
C THR A 1010 -25.92 28.64 -9.51
N PHE A 1011 -25.76 28.46 -10.82
CA PHE A 1011 -25.95 27.17 -11.46
C PHE A 1011 -24.64 26.37 -11.41
N SER A 1012 -24.76 25.09 -11.09
CA SER A 1012 -23.68 24.11 -11.18
C SER A 1012 -24.03 23.11 -12.29
N THR A 1013 -23.26 23.08 -13.37
CA THR A 1013 -23.51 22.26 -14.56
C THR A 1013 -22.19 21.86 -15.23
N ILE A 1014 -22.20 20.85 -16.10
CA ILE A 1014 -21.04 20.51 -16.92
C ILE A 1014 -21.26 21.14 -18.29
N PHE A 1015 -20.51 22.19 -18.60
CA PHE A 1015 -20.53 22.77 -19.94
C PHE A 1015 -19.82 21.86 -20.93
N THR A 1016 -20.48 21.51 -22.02
CA THR A 1016 -19.93 20.64 -23.07
C THR A 1016 -19.34 21.42 -24.24
N GLU A 1017 -19.78 22.67 -24.39
CA GLU A 1017 -19.42 23.56 -25.50
C GLU A 1017 -19.25 25.00 -24.99
N PRO A 1018 -18.62 25.89 -25.79
CA PRO A 1018 -18.62 27.33 -25.52
C PRO A 1018 -20.04 27.90 -25.40
N VAL A 1019 -20.25 28.80 -24.44
CA VAL A 1019 -21.56 29.42 -24.18
C VAL A 1019 -21.55 30.89 -24.59
N CYS A 1020 -22.62 31.35 -25.23
CA CYS A 1020 -22.82 32.76 -25.58
C CYS A 1020 -23.71 33.43 -24.53
N PRO A 1021 -23.35 34.63 -24.03
CA PRO A 1021 -24.31 35.46 -23.31
C PRO A 1021 -25.58 35.67 -24.15
N ALA A 1022 -26.75 35.56 -23.51
CA ALA A 1022 -28.04 35.57 -24.17
C ALA A 1022 -29.06 36.38 -23.38
N PHE A 1023 -29.92 37.10 -24.11
CA PHE A 1023 -30.87 38.03 -23.54
C PHE A 1023 -32.25 37.87 -24.16
N HIS A 1024 -33.31 37.96 -23.33
CA HIS A 1024 -34.71 37.99 -23.75
C HIS A 1024 -35.38 39.27 -23.25
N LEU A 1025 -36.18 39.95 -24.09
CA LEU A 1025 -36.85 41.21 -23.75
C LEU A 1025 -38.39 41.09 -23.79
N GLY A 1026 -39.02 41.20 -22.62
CA GLY A 1026 -40.41 40.81 -22.39
C GLY A 1026 -41.48 41.82 -22.79
N TRP A 1027 -41.32 43.12 -22.52
CA TRP A 1027 -42.32 44.17 -22.82
C TRP A 1027 -41.80 45.18 -23.85
N ALA A 1028 -42.72 45.95 -24.46
CA ALA A 1028 -42.34 47.15 -25.19
C ALA A 1028 -41.58 48.08 -24.22
N ASP A 1029 -40.46 48.64 -24.68
CA ASP A 1029 -39.53 49.48 -23.91
C ASP A 1029 -38.56 48.76 -22.96
N SER A 1030 -38.63 47.42 -22.86
CA SER A 1030 -37.58 46.65 -22.18
C SER A 1030 -36.22 46.96 -22.82
N THR A 1031 -35.18 47.07 -22.00
CA THR A 1031 -33.79 47.30 -22.46
C THR A 1031 -32.80 46.43 -21.71
N VAL A 1032 -31.75 46.02 -22.42
CA VAL A 1032 -30.53 45.44 -21.85
C VAL A 1032 -29.32 46.16 -22.44
N GLN A 1033 -28.31 46.41 -21.61
CA GLN A 1033 -27.07 47.08 -21.99
C GLN A 1033 -25.90 46.36 -21.34
N LEU A 1034 -24.92 45.96 -22.16
CA LEU A 1034 -23.63 45.46 -21.71
C LEU A 1034 -22.84 46.67 -21.19
N CYS A 1035 -22.51 46.69 -19.91
CA CYS A 1035 -21.83 47.80 -19.24
C CYS A 1035 -20.32 47.58 -19.20
#